data_AF-A0A0D7AY22-F1
#
_entry.id   AF-A0A0D7AY22-F1
#
_cell.length_a   1.000
_cell.length_b   1.000
_cell.length_c   1.000
_cell.angle_alpha   90.00
_cell.angle_beta   90.00
_cell.angle_gamma   90.00
#
_symmetry.space_group_name_H-M   'P 1'
#
loop_
_entity.id
_entity.type
_entity.pdbx_description
1 polymer ?
#
loop_
_entity_poly.entity_id
_entity_poly.type
_entity_poly.pdbx_seq_one_letter_code
_entity_poly.pdbx_strand_id
1 'polypeptide(L)'
;MYNDRPVVGTAASKEVRRLLEASSYDDLYGIGEAMVELQIKLAAEREEKLRAEPASKQLFDIDFIGALNTGADPKDDVSSIVGLATEKGLKPEDLKKVWTWTRLPYAVRTAGLAADDGGNDDKDQRANSRAKKRSKIDGVDELVDDQDDWIIQNENHLRFLSRKAALPSSDLTLPWTYGLVPLSQLPSVISQPHDIVQGAAGSPVALKIRRPTVLSGFCILGEKRKSEFYVQVSPDAFREQWETMTDGVLKGLDWNNVFVAGGLVLGTMLTPQGVTADGVHKTEEWQSSDIDLYIYGLTLDKANEKIKEIAKVYKANLPPKSPFLVVRNSQTITLYSKWPTKRVQIVLKLIKSPREVLLNFDLDPCAIGYDGTNAWMLPRFIRALETGYTNFTMDIINGHYLGDRKASRDPRVFKYANKGFGLRILPSYVASLSTYRNDKQTAAIARRQPLYSAPMSLEVTAEQSRKWTSTCIKKLIKRGHKNVPMYYRSEKYPKIKTNLPVLSHAILESNMQRTSEPLGRSCLTGFSLLMRHVALWEEEVKGNIVIYDQIFAENTYGEGLANFSYDDTPEYSWDKEFKIADFCKKIDKFNASETKGVFESIRYHIDIDKTDHPVKRLTYADSVEKVLSPEKDIKLVLVLSPKFVNYANKVLVDALAAAGYPGHANPLEVVNQDDDESTSDCVATWTLDSTLNWQMLDRRIDEVREILWAYHRAFEHMIADPDMRAQLLIAQISKRAIRQNVEDEHEAFVIWVGRKPYHTSSTFNVHFLVSEFTGLEVDDEEDDEGDDEE
;
A
#
# COMPACT_ATOMS: atom_id res chain seq x y z
N MET A 1 18.22 -25.93 -7.07
CA MET A 1 16.80 -25.82 -6.63
C MET A 1 16.13 -24.47 -6.96
N TYR A 2 16.83 -23.44 -7.46
CA TYR A 2 16.24 -22.14 -7.83
C TYR A 2 15.93 -21.96 -9.34
N ASN A 3 16.48 -22.82 -10.21
CA ASN A 3 16.54 -22.60 -11.66
C ASN A 3 15.20 -22.59 -12.43
N ASP A 4 14.09 -23.02 -11.83
CA ASP A 4 12.77 -23.05 -12.50
C ASP A 4 11.76 -22.03 -11.95
N ARG A 5 12.16 -21.16 -11.01
CA ARG A 5 11.22 -20.19 -10.42
C ARG A 5 11.05 -18.96 -11.34
N PRO A 6 9.82 -18.47 -11.55
CA PRO A 6 9.60 -17.15 -12.15
C PRO A 6 10.29 -16.05 -11.33
N VAL A 7 11.23 -15.36 -11.97
CA VAL A 7 11.91 -14.18 -11.41
C VAL A 7 11.24 -12.88 -11.83
N VAL A 8 10.30 -12.93 -12.79
CA VAL A 8 9.53 -11.76 -13.23
C VAL A 8 8.13 -11.83 -12.64
N GLY A 9 7.70 -10.74 -12.00
CA GLY A 9 6.40 -10.63 -11.36
C GLY A 9 5.25 -10.67 -12.36
N THR A 10 4.08 -11.16 -11.92
CA THR A 10 2.89 -11.22 -12.79
C THR A 10 2.52 -9.82 -13.26
N ALA A 11 2.61 -8.80 -12.41
CA ALA A 11 2.26 -7.43 -12.80
C ALA A 11 3.34 -6.67 -13.58
N ALA A 12 4.43 -7.31 -14.02
CA ALA A 12 5.35 -6.68 -14.95
C ALA A 12 4.67 -6.48 -16.32
N SER A 13 4.89 -5.31 -16.94
CA SER A 13 4.38 -5.03 -18.29
C SER A 13 5.00 -5.98 -19.32
N LYS A 14 4.38 -6.08 -20.50
CA LYS A 14 4.91 -6.90 -21.59
C LYS A 14 6.34 -6.51 -21.99
N GLU A 15 6.65 -5.21 -22.03
CA GLU A 15 7.98 -4.69 -22.36
C GLU A 15 9.01 -4.99 -21.28
N VAL A 16 8.65 -4.76 -20.00
CA VAL A 16 9.53 -5.08 -18.86
C VAL A 16 9.80 -6.57 -18.80
N ARG A 17 8.77 -7.41 -18.97
CA ARG A 17 8.93 -8.86 -19.02
C ARG A 17 9.86 -9.28 -20.15
N ARG A 18 9.67 -8.74 -21.36
CA ARG A 18 10.52 -9.06 -22.52
C ARG A 18 11.98 -8.70 -22.24
N LEU A 19 12.25 -7.53 -21.65
CA LEU A 19 13.60 -7.12 -21.30
C LEU A 19 14.23 -8.11 -20.30
N LEU A 20 13.55 -8.38 -19.19
CA LEU A 20 14.07 -9.22 -18.11
C LEU A 20 14.22 -10.70 -18.54
N GLU A 21 13.35 -11.21 -19.40
CA GLU A 21 13.43 -12.59 -19.92
C GLU A 21 14.49 -12.77 -21.02
N ALA A 22 14.87 -11.69 -21.72
CA ALA A 22 15.88 -11.72 -22.77
C ALA A 22 17.31 -11.41 -22.27
N SER A 23 17.45 -10.96 -21.03
CA SER A 23 18.74 -10.57 -20.45
C SER A 23 19.61 -11.79 -20.19
N SER A 24 20.90 -11.72 -20.58
CA SER A 24 21.87 -12.74 -20.16
C SER A 24 22.16 -12.61 -18.67
N TYR A 25 22.36 -13.73 -17.98
CA TYR A 25 22.81 -13.73 -16.59
C TYR A 25 24.27 -13.26 -16.43
N ASP A 26 25.00 -13.13 -17.53
CA ASP A 26 26.41 -12.71 -17.55
C ASP A 26 26.62 -11.19 -17.43
N ASP A 27 25.59 -10.36 -17.69
CA ASP A 27 25.68 -8.88 -17.60
C ASP A 27 24.67 -8.30 -16.59
N LEU A 28 25.05 -8.39 -15.31
CA LEU A 28 24.25 -7.91 -14.18
C LEU A 28 24.11 -6.38 -14.15
N TYR A 29 24.99 -5.64 -14.81
CA TYR A 29 24.98 -4.18 -14.77
C TYR A 29 24.25 -3.56 -15.96
N GLY A 30 24.40 -4.16 -17.14
CA GLY A 30 23.68 -3.75 -18.34
C GLY A 30 22.16 -3.91 -18.21
N ILE A 31 21.67 -4.91 -17.47
CA ILE A 31 20.22 -5.04 -17.22
C ILE A 31 19.65 -3.86 -16.41
N GLY A 32 20.42 -3.33 -15.46
CA GLY A 32 20.02 -2.16 -14.68
C GLY A 32 19.92 -0.90 -15.55
N GLU A 33 20.95 -0.65 -16.38
CA GLU A 33 20.98 0.45 -17.35
C GLU A 33 19.79 0.36 -18.32
N ALA A 34 19.60 -0.79 -18.96
CA ALA A 34 18.51 -1.02 -19.91
C ALA A 34 17.11 -0.87 -19.27
N MET A 35 16.97 -1.24 -18.00
CA MET A 35 15.71 -1.07 -17.28
C MET A 35 15.39 0.41 -17.02
N VAL A 36 16.38 1.21 -16.60
CA VAL A 36 16.21 2.67 -16.43
C VAL A 36 15.80 3.31 -17.74
N GLU A 37 16.50 3.00 -18.84
CA GLU A 37 16.21 3.53 -20.17
C GLU A 37 14.79 3.17 -20.64
N LEU A 38 14.40 1.90 -20.49
CA LEU A 38 13.07 1.42 -20.86
C LEU A 38 11.99 2.17 -20.07
N GLN A 39 12.15 2.32 -18.76
CA GLN A 39 11.15 2.98 -17.93
C GLN A 39 11.02 4.48 -18.21
N ILE A 40 12.14 5.17 -18.43
CA ILE A 40 12.14 6.58 -18.85
C ILE A 40 11.40 6.73 -20.18
N LYS A 41 11.70 5.85 -21.15
CA LYS A 41 11.01 5.83 -22.44
C LYS A 41 9.50 5.62 -22.27
N LEU A 42 9.10 4.59 -21.53
CA LEU A 42 7.68 4.30 -21.27
C LEU A 42 6.99 5.47 -20.54
N ALA A 43 7.68 6.15 -19.62
CA ALA A 43 7.16 7.33 -18.95
C ALA A 43 6.94 8.50 -19.93
N ALA A 44 7.91 8.78 -20.80
CA ALA A 44 7.80 9.83 -21.82
C ALA A 44 6.64 9.54 -22.81
N GLU A 45 6.52 8.30 -23.30
CA GLU A 45 5.40 7.90 -24.17
C GLU A 45 4.04 8.08 -23.50
N ARG A 46 3.94 7.79 -22.18
CA ARG A 46 2.72 8.00 -21.40
C ARG A 46 2.41 9.48 -21.24
N GLU A 47 3.39 10.32 -20.95
CA GLU A 47 3.19 11.77 -20.85
C GLU A 47 2.74 12.38 -22.18
N GLU A 48 3.29 11.91 -23.31
CA GLU A 48 2.88 12.36 -24.63
C GLU A 48 1.42 12.00 -24.91
N LYS A 49 1.02 10.75 -24.63
CA LYS A 49 -0.39 10.32 -24.71
C LYS A 49 -1.29 11.17 -23.81
N LEU A 50 -0.85 11.46 -22.59
CA LEU A 50 -1.58 12.27 -21.64
C LEU A 50 -1.75 13.73 -22.12
N ARG A 51 -0.71 14.31 -22.74
CA ARG A 51 -0.78 15.65 -23.34
C ARG A 51 -1.77 15.70 -24.52
N ALA A 52 -1.80 14.63 -25.32
CA ALA A 52 -2.69 14.54 -26.47
C ALA A 52 -4.17 14.32 -26.09
N GLU A 53 -4.45 13.67 -24.95
CA GLU A 53 -5.83 13.41 -24.52
C GLU A 53 -6.48 14.68 -23.93
N PRO A 54 -7.65 15.13 -24.45
CA PRO A 54 -8.31 16.35 -23.99
C PRO A 54 -8.84 16.19 -22.56
N ALA A 55 -8.80 17.29 -21.79
CA ALA A 55 -9.24 17.31 -20.39
C ALA A 55 -10.76 17.21 -20.31
N SER A 56 -11.44 18.03 -21.12
CA SER A 56 -12.88 17.98 -21.35
C SER A 56 -13.20 16.90 -22.38
N LYS A 57 -14.08 15.96 -22.03
CA LYS A 57 -14.78 15.11 -23.00
C LYS A 57 -16.27 15.43 -22.93
N GLN A 58 -16.92 15.37 -24.08
CA GLN A 58 -18.37 15.50 -24.20
C GLN A 58 -19.02 14.12 -24.13
N LEU A 59 -20.26 14.09 -23.65
CA LEU A 59 -21.13 12.92 -23.71
C LEU A 59 -22.36 13.33 -24.53
N PHE A 60 -22.72 12.54 -25.54
CA PHE A 60 -23.77 12.89 -26.52
C PHE A 60 -23.53 14.26 -27.21
N ASP A 61 -22.26 14.61 -27.47
CA ASP A 61 -21.83 15.92 -28.00
C ASP A 61 -22.21 17.12 -27.11
N ILE A 62 -22.45 16.87 -25.81
CA ILE A 62 -22.77 17.86 -24.79
C ILE A 62 -21.64 17.90 -23.74
N ASP A 63 -21.17 19.10 -23.42
CA ASP A 63 -20.20 19.33 -22.34
C ASP A 63 -20.93 19.50 -21.00
N PHE A 64 -21.26 18.36 -20.37
CA PHE A 64 -21.89 18.37 -19.04
C PHE A 64 -20.93 18.83 -17.95
N ILE A 65 -19.62 18.66 -18.12
CA ILE A 65 -18.64 19.04 -17.09
C ILE A 65 -18.50 20.56 -17.04
N GLY A 66 -18.50 21.24 -18.19
CA GLY A 66 -18.51 22.69 -18.27
C GLY A 66 -19.76 23.35 -17.67
N ALA A 67 -20.85 22.59 -17.48
CA ALA A 67 -22.08 23.07 -16.86
C ALA A 67 -22.10 22.97 -15.32
N LEU A 68 -21.09 22.32 -14.72
CA LEU A 68 -21.03 22.11 -13.28
C LEU A 68 -20.53 23.36 -12.56
N ASN A 69 -21.24 23.74 -11.51
CA ASN A 69 -20.80 24.71 -10.53
C ASN A 69 -20.02 23.98 -9.43
N THR A 70 -18.79 23.57 -9.76
CA THR A 70 -17.93 22.74 -8.89
C THR A 70 -17.83 23.32 -7.47
N GLY A 71 -18.45 22.65 -6.48
CA GLY A 71 -18.47 23.06 -5.08
C GLY A 71 -19.79 23.62 -4.54
N ALA A 72 -20.82 23.76 -5.40
CA ALA A 72 -22.19 24.09 -5.02
C ALA A 72 -22.98 22.86 -4.50
N ASP A 73 -24.25 23.05 -4.15
CA ASP A 73 -25.15 21.93 -3.82
C ASP A 73 -25.26 20.99 -5.04
N PRO A 74 -25.00 19.67 -4.91
CA PRO A 74 -25.13 18.73 -6.01
C PRO A 74 -26.49 18.77 -6.74
N LYS A 75 -27.56 19.25 -6.09
CA LYS A 75 -28.87 19.43 -6.71
C LYS A 75 -28.91 20.56 -7.74
N ASP A 76 -28.11 21.59 -7.54
CA ASP A 76 -27.99 22.71 -8.48
C ASP A 76 -27.24 22.26 -9.75
N ASP A 77 -26.21 21.44 -9.57
CA ASP A 77 -25.49 20.78 -10.67
C ASP A 77 -26.39 19.84 -11.46
N VAL A 78 -27.22 19.03 -10.77
CA VAL A 78 -28.23 18.18 -11.43
C VAL A 78 -29.21 19.03 -12.24
N SER A 79 -29.71 20.12 -11.68
CA SER A 79 -30.63 21.04 -12.38
C SER A 79 -29.98 21.65 -13.63
N SER A 80 -28.69 21.99 -13.52
CA SER A 80 -27.90 22.53 -14.64
C SER A 80 -27.69 21.49 -15.75
N ILE A 81 -27.38 20.24 -15.39
CA ILE A 81 -27.27 19.12 -16.34
C ILE A 81 -28.60 18.87 -17.04
N VAL A 82 -29.71 18.78 -16.30
CA VAL A 82 -31.05 18.52 -16.86
C VAL A 82 -31.48 19.67 -17.78
N GLY A 83 -31.23 20.92 -17.38
CA GLY A 83 -31.49 22.10 -18.19
C GLY A 83 -30.72 22.09 -19.51
N LEU A 84 -29.40 21.84 -19.45
CA LEU A 84 -28.56 21.75 -20.64
C LEU A 84 -28.95 20.58 -21.55
N ALA A 85 -29.23 19.42 -20.98
CA ALA A 85 -29.70 18.25 -21.73
C ALA A 85 -31.00 18.56 -22.49
N THR A 86 -31.94 19.25 -21.83
CA THR A 86 -33.22 19.66 -22.44
C THR A 86 -33.01 20.68 -23.56
N GLU A 87 -32.16 21.70 -23.33
CA GLU A 87 -31.83 22.71 -24.35
C GLU A 87 -31.22 22.08 -25.61
N LYS A 88 -30.36 21.07 -25.42
CA LYS A 88 -29.71 20.33 -26.50
C LYS A 88 -30.58 19.23 -27.11
N GLY A 89 -31.83 19.08 -26.66
CA GLY A 89 -32.79 18.13 -27.21
C GLY A 89 -32.48 16.66 -26.87
N LEU A 90 -31.75 16.40 -25.79
CA LEU A 90 -31.45 15.04 -25.34
C LEU A 90 -32.73 14.35 -24.86
N LYS A 91 -32.92 13.10 -25.27
CA LYS A 91 -34.11 12.34 -24.89
C LYS A 91 -34.08 11.94 -23.41
N PRO A 92 -35.24 11.79 -22.75
CA PRO A 92 -35.31 11.34 -21.35
C PRO A 92 -34.62 9.99 -21.11
N GLU A 93 -34.68 9.04 -22.05
CA GLU A 93 -33.96 7.75 -21.90
C GLU A 93 -32.43 7.90 -21.90
N ASP A 94 -31.89 8.90 -22.59
CA ASP A 94 -30.46 9.14 -22.67
C ASP A 94 -29.97 10.02 -21.52
N LEU A 95 -30.83 10.90 -20.99
CA LEU A 95 -30.59 11.64 -19.75
C LEU A 95 -30.29 10.70 -18.58
N LYS A 96 -31.02 9.58 -18.45
CA LYS A 96 -30.77 8.55 -17.42
C LYS A 96 -29.36 7.97 -17.49
N LYS A 97 -28.79 7.87 -18.70
CA LYS A 97 -27.43 7.36 -18.91
C LYS A 97 -26.36 8.38 -18.52
N VAL A 98 -26.69 9.68 -18.47
CA VAL A 98 -25.73 10.71 -18.03
C VAL A 98 -25.26 10.42 -16.61
N TRP A 99 -26.15 9.98 -15.72
CA TRP A 99 -25.80 9.64 -14.33
C TRP A 99 -24.91 8.40 -14.18
N THR A 100 -24.77 7.60 -15.24
CA THR A 100 -23.90 6.42 -15.24
C THR A 100 -22.53 6.72 -15.84
N TRP A 101 -22.31 7.96 -16.30
CA TRP A 101 -21.02 8.40 -16.81
C TRP A 101 -19.97 8.54 -15.71
N THR A 102 -18.82 7.89 -15.91
CA THR A 102 -17.74 7.78 -14.91
C THR A 102 -16.95 9.06 -14.70
N ARG A 103 -17.22 10.12 -15.48
CA ARG A 103 -16.57 11.44 -15.31
C ARG A 103 -17.31 12.40 -14.39
N LEU A 104 -18.56 12.11 -14.04
CA LEU A 104 -19.32 12.96 -13.12
C LEU A 104 -18.74 12.89 -11.70
N PRO A 105 -18.81 13.99 -10.92
CA PRO A 105 -18.56 13.92 -9.49
C PRO A 105 -19.55 12.97 -8.81
N TYR A 106 -19.09 12.19 -7.83
CA TYR A 106 -19.91 11.18 -7.16
C TYR A 106 -21.17 11.78 -6.51
N ALA A 107 -21.05 12.94 -5.88
CA ALA A 107 -22.19 13.62 -5.26
C ALA A 107 -23.27 14.05 -6.27
N VAL A 108 -22.85 14.50 -7.45
CA VAL A 108 -23.75 14.86 -8.56
C VAL A 108 -24.42 13.61 -9.11
N ARG A 109 -23.66 12.53 -9.31
CA ARG A 109 -24.21 11.23 -9.71
C ARG A 109 -25.28 10.75 -8.73
N THR A 110 -24.99 10.75 -7.43
CA THR A 110 -25.95 10.27 -6.42
C THR A 110 -27.22 11.12 -6.39
N ALA A 111 -27.08 12.44 -6.50
CA ALA A 111 -28.22 13.36 -6.55
C ALA A 111 -29.07 13.15 -7.81
N GLY A 112 -28.43 12.97 -8.98
CA GLY A 112 -29.12 12.73 -10.25
C GLY A 112 -29.90 11.41 -10.27
N LEU A 113 -29.28 10.32 -9.79
CA LEU A 113 -29.96 9.03 -9.64
C LEU A 113 -31.17 9.11 -8.70
N ALA A 114 -31.04 9.83 -7.59
CA ALA A 114 -32.12 10.02 -6.63
C ALA A 114 -33.28 10.84 -7.22
N ALA A 115 -33.00 11.83 -8.08
CA ALA A 115 -34.00 12.63 -8.77
C ALA A 115 -34.78 11.80 -9.82
N ASP A 116 -34.07 10.92 -10.55
CA ASP A 116 -34.67 10.08 -11.59
C ASP A 116 -35.47 8.88 -11.05
N ASP A 117 -35.11 8.35 -9.87
CA ASP A 117 -35.81 7.23 -9.22
C ASP A 117 -37.14 7.67 -8.53
N GLY A 118 -37.48 8.97 -8.52
CA GLY A 118 -38.69 9.56 -7.94
C GLY A 118 -40.04 9.16 -8.58
N GLY A 119 -40.14 7.97 -9.21
CA GLY A 119 -41.35 7.50 -9.88
C GLY A 119 -41.51 5.98 -10.06
N ASN A 120 -40.67 5.11 -9.50
CA ASN A 120 -40.94 3.67 -9.51
C ASN A 120 -40.24 2.92 -8.36
N ASP A 121 -41.04 2.40 -7.43
CA ASP A 121 -40.64 1.55 -6.29
C ASP A 121 -40.24 0.13 -6.75
N ASP A 122 -39.13 -0.01 -7.47
CA ASP A 122 -38.61 -1.33 -7.87
C ASP A 122 -37.10 -1.42 -7.61
N LYS A 123 -36.72 -1.29 -6.33
CA LYS A 123 -35.32 -1.37 -5.85
C LYS A 123 -34.70 -2.76 -6.01
N ASP A 124 -35.49 -3.81 -6.21
CA ASP A 124 -35.01 -5.20 -6.20
C ASP A 124 -34.62 -5.76 -7.59
N GLN A 125 -34.95 -5.09 -8.69
CA GLN A 125 -34.69 -5.66 -10.04
C GLN A 125 -33.35 -5.24 -10.67
N ARG A 126 -32.69 -4.17 -10.21
CA ARG A 126 -31.40 -3.73 -10.78
C ARG A 126 -30.19 -4.58 -10.36
N ALA A 127 -30.31 -5.35 -9.28
CA ALA A 127 -29.21 -6.18 -8.75
C ALA A 127 -28.90 -7.45 -9.59
N ASN A 128 -29.76 -7.84 -10.54
CA ASN A 128 -29.68 -9.14 -11.21
C ASN A 128 -29.64 -9.12 -12.75
N SER A 129 -29.53 -7.96 -13.41
CA SER A 129 -29.39 -7.93 -14.87
C SER A 129 -27.95 -8.24 -15.29
N ARG A 130 -27.69 -9.54 -15.46
CA ARG A 130 -26.50 -10.15 -16.06
C ARG A 130 -25.91 -9.35 -17.23
N ALA A 131 -24.58 -9.21 -17.17
CA ALA A 131 -23.61 -9.27 -18.27
C ALA A 131 -24.22 -9.65 -19.64
N LYS A 132 -24.69 -8.65 -20.38
CA LYS A 132 -25.00 -8.80 -21.81
C LYS A 132 -23.84 -8.23 -22.64
N LYS A 133 -23.53 -8.98 -23.69
CA LYS A 133 -22.45 -8.80 -24.67
C LYS A 133 -22.41 -7.35 -25.18
N ARG A 134 -21.23 -6.72 -25.06
CA ARG A 134 -20.92 -5.35 -25.53
C ARG A 134 -21.17 -5.21 -27.03
N SER A 135 -22.07 -4.32 -27.44
CA SER A 135 -22.09 -3.73 -28.78
C SER A 135 -21.39 -2.37 -28.71
N LYS A 136 -20.38 -2.15 -29.57
CA LYS A 136 -19.63 -0.90 -29.63
C LYS A 136 -20.53 0.25 -30.11
N ILE A 137 -20.78 1.21 -29.24
CA ILE A 137 -21.02 2.61 -29.60
C ILE A 137 -19.79 3.36 -29.06
N ASP A 138 -19.25 4.33 -29.80
CA ASP A 138 -18.16 5.16 -29.31
C ASP A 138 -18.60 5.85 -27.99
N GLY A 139 -17.85 5.65 -26.90
CA GLY A 139 -18.18 6.18 -25.56
C GLY A 139 -18.87 5.21 -24.57
N VAL A 140 -19.22 3.97 -24.95
CA VAL A 140 -19.91 3.02 -24.05
C VAL A 140 -19.04 2.51 -22.91
N ASP A 141 -17.72 2.48 -23.06
CA ASP A 141 -16.83 1.99 -22.00
C ASP A 141 -16.81 2.92 -20.76
N GLU A 142 -17.32 4.16 -20.85
CA GLU A 142 -17.39 5.13 -19.73
C GLU A 142 -18.80 5.22 -19.08
N LEU A 143 -19.80 4.50 -19.58
CA LEU A 143 -21.15 4.45 -19.00
C LEU A 143 -21.31 3.16 -18.18
N VAL A 144 -21.38 3.30 -16.85
CA VAL A 144 -21.34 2.17 -15.90
C VAL A 144 -22.44 2.29 -14.87
N ASP A 145 -23.37 1.34 -14.91
CA ASP A 145 -24.54 1.33 -14.02
C ASP A 145 -24.17 0.84 -12.60
N ASP A 146 -23.34 -0.21 -12.51
CA ASP A 146 -22.90 -0.78 -11.23
C ASP A 146 -22.05 0.23 -10.46
N GLN A 147 -22.42 0.50 -9.20
CA GLN A 147 -21.77 1.52 -8.38
C GLN A 147 -20.29 1.19 -8.10
N ASP A 148 -19.95 -0.08 -7.86
CA ASP A 148 -18.59 -0.47 -7.51
C ASP A 148 -17.67 -0.39 -8.73
N ASP A 149 -18.12 -0.90 -9.88
CA ASP A 149 -17.39 -0.75 -11.14
C ASP A 149 -17.30 0.73 -11.57
N TRP A 150 -18.35 1.53 -11.33
CA TRP A 150 -18.34 2.98 -11.60
C TRP A 150 -17.28 3.68 -10.75
N ILE A 151 -17.18 3.36 -9.45
CA ILE A 151 -16.17 3.94 -8.54
C ILE A 151 -14.75 3.63 -9.04
N ILE A 152 -14.49 2.37 -9.42
CA ILE A 152 -13.17 1.96 -9.93
C ILE A 152 -12.80 2.76 -11.19
N GLN A 153 -13.74 2.90 -12.13
CA GLN A 153 -13.48 3.66 -13.36
C GLN A 153 -13.39 5.17 -13.14
N ASN A 154 -14.22 5.73 -12.25
CA ASN A 154 -14.16 7.13 -11.87
C ASN A 154 -12.79 7.48 -11.27
N GLU A 155 -12.21 6.62 -10.44
CA GLU A 155 -10.87 6.87 -9.92
C GLU A 155 -9.78 6.88 -10.99
N ASN A 156 -9.90 6.06 -12.03
CA ASN A 156 -8.98 6.13 -13.17
C ASN A 156 -9.08 7.49 -13.87
N HIS A 157 -10.29 8.04 -13.97
CA HIS A 157 -10.49 9.42 -14.43
C HIS A 157 -9.87 10.45 -13.48
N LEU A 158 -10.06 10.33 -12.16
CA LEU A 158 -9.44 11.23 -11.18
C LEU A 158 -7.90 11.18 -11.21
N ARG A 159 -7.32 10.00 -11.41
CA ARG A 159 -5.87 9.82 -11.64
C ARG A 159 -5.41 10.49 -12.92
N PHE A 160 -6.18 10.36 -14.00
CA PHE A 160 -5.93 11.09 -15.24
C PHE A 160 -5.90 12.60 -14.99
N LEU A 161 -6.90 13.15 -14.28
CA LEU A 161 -6.95 14.58 -13.95
C LEU A 161 -5.75 15.03 -13.11
N SER A 162 -5.35 14.25 -12.09
CA SER A 162 -4.16 14.57 -11.28
C SER A 162 -2.87 14.59 -12.11
N ARG A 163 -2.66 13.60 -12.96
CA ARG A 163 -1.50 13.54 -13.85
C ARG A 163 -1.51 14.69 -14.86
N LYS A 164 -2.68 14.99 -15.43
CA LYS A 164 -2.84 16.08 -16.39
C LYS A 164 -2.57 17.44 -15.74
N ALA A 165 -3.05 17.68 -14.52
CA ALA A 165 -2.74 18.89 -13.76
C ALA A 165 -1.23 19.08 -13.48
N ALA A 166 -0.48 17.98 -13.38
CA ALA A 166 0.96 18.02 -13.10
C ALA A 166 1.82 18.44 -14.31
N LEU A 167 1.26 18.45 -15.51
CA LEU A 167 1.99 18.85 -16.72
C LEU A 167 2.26 20.37 -16.73
N PRO A 168 3.47 20.84 -17.11
CA PRO A 168 3.79 22.26 -17.16
C PRO A 168 2.87 23.10 -18.04
N SER A 169 2.28 22.50 -19.09
CA SER A 169 1.40 23.14 -20.07
C SER A 169 -0.05 22.66 -19.97
N SER A 170 -0.51 22.29 -18.76
CA SER A 170 -1.86 21.75 -18.57
C SER A 170 -2.94 22.76 -18.94
N ASP A 171 -3.95 22.32 -19.70
CA ASP A 171 -5.18 23.04 -19.98
C ASP A 171 -6.28 22.77 -18.94
N LEU A 172 -6.00 21.96 -17.91
CA LEU A 172 -7.00 21.55 -16.94
C LEU A 172 -7.38 22.70 -16.01
N THR A 173 -8.67 23.07 -16.02
CA THR A 173 -9.23 24.11 -15.15
C THR A 173 -9.89 23.58 -13.88
N LEU A 174 -10.15 22.26 -13.82
CA LEU A 174 -10.86 21.65 -12.70
C LEU A 174 -9.99 21.66 -11.42
N PRO A 175 -10.55 22.07 -10.26
CA PRO A 175 -9.81 22.08 -9.01
C PRO A 175 -9.47 20.65 -8.55
N TRP A 176 -8.50 20.52 -7.64
CA TRP A 176 -8.16 19.21 -7.07
C TRP A 176 -9.32 18.59 -6.29
N THR A 177 -10.25 19.41 -5.78
CA THR A 177 -11.47 18.97 -5.08
C THR A 177 -12.49 18.32 -6.02
N TYR A 178 -12.34 18.48 -7.34
CA TYR A 178 -13.23 17.84 -8.31
C TYR A 178 -13.23 16.32 -8.14
N GLY A 179 -14.44 15.77 -7.96
CA GLY A 179 -14.68 14.34 -7.74
C GLY A 179 -14.48 13.87 -6.29
N LEU A 180 -14.00 14.73 -5.39
CA LEU A 180 -13.94 14.44 -3.95
C LEU A 180 -15.24 14.87 -3.27
N VAL A 181 -15.57 14.22 -2.16
CA VAL A 181 -16.74 14.54 -1.36
C VAL A 181 -16.29 15.17 -0.04
N PRO A 182 -16.69 16.42 0.27
CA PRO A 182 -16.48 17.00 1.59
C PRO A 182 -17.43 16.39 2.62
N LEU A 183 -17.03 16.37 3.90
CA LEU A 183 -17.84 15.79 4.98
C LEU A 183 -19.25 16.38 5.09
N SER A 184 -19.43 17.67 4.78
CA SER A 184 -20.75 18.32 4.77
C SER A 184 -21.76 17.67 3.81
N GLN A 185 -21.28 17.04 2.73
CA GLN A 185 -22.12 16.37 1.74
C GLN A 185 -22.38 14.89 2.08
N LEU A 186 -21.68 14.32 3.07
CA LEU A 186 -21.76 12.89 3.38
C LEU A 186 -23.21 12.38 3.57
N PRO A 187 -24.10 13.03 4.34
CA PRO A 187 -25.47 12.56 4.51
C PRO A 187 -26.25 12.48 3.19
N SER A 188 -25.95 13.35 2.23
CA SER A 188 -26.66 13.42 0.95
C SER A 188 -26.22 12.36 -0.07
N VAL A 189 -25.03 11.78 0.10
CA VAL A 189 -24.45 10.82 -0.85
C VAL A 189 -24.49 9.38 -0.36
N ILE A 190 -24.86 9.15 0.90
CA ILE A 190 -25.04 7.80 1.44
C ILE A 190 -26.35 7.22 0.88
N SER A 191 -26.21 6.08 0.19
CA SER A 191 -27.29 5.27 -0.34
C SER A 191 -27.97 4.40 0.72
N GLN A 192 -27.24 4.04 1.78
CA GLN A 192 -27.75 3.16 2.83
C GLN A 192 -28.67 3.90 3.81
N PRO A 193 -29.66 3.21 4.42
CA PRO A 193 -30.50 3.80 5.45
C PRO A 193 -29.65 4.35 6.61
N HIS A 194 -29.87 5.61 6.97
CA HIS A 194 -29.09 6.28 8.01
C HIS A 194 -29.95 7.25 8.83
N ASP A 195 -29.54 7.47 10.08
CA ASP A 195 -30.18 8.44 10.97
C ASP A 195 -29.14 9.37 11.59
N ILE A 196 -29.59 10.58 11.94
CA ILE A 196 -28.82 11.50 12.79
C ILE A 196 -29.07 11.13 14.25
N VAL A 197 -28.01 10.75 14.95
CA VAL A 197 -28.04 10.47 16.39
C VAL A 197 -27.96 11.80 17.14
N GLN A 198 -28.88 11.99 18.07
CA GLN A 198 -28.95 13.17 18.93
C GLN A 198 -28.23 12.91 20.25
N GLY A 199 -27.42 13.86 20.71
CA GLY A 199 -26.80 13.85 22.03
C GLY A 199 -27.77 14.26 23.13
N ALA A 200 -27.30 14.24 24.38
CA ALA A 200 -28.10 14.59 25.56
C ALA A 200 -28.72 16.00 25.52
N ALA A 201 -28.07 16.94 24.81
CA ALA A 201 -28.54 18.31 24.62
C ALA A 201 -29.44 18.49 23.38
N GLY A 202 -29.80 17.41 22.68
CA GLY A 202 -30.58 17.47 21.43
C GLY A 202 -29.80 17.95 20.21
N SER A 203 -28.48 18.11 20.32
CA SER A 203 -27.59 18.43 19.21
C SER A 203 -27.18 17.16 18.44
N PRO A 204 -26.99 17.23 17.11
CA PRO A 204 -26.54 16.08 16.34
C PRO A 204 -25.10 15.72 16.73
N VAL A 205 -24.87 14.45 17.09
CA VAL A 205 -23.55 13.96 17.54
C VAL A 205 -22.91 12.95 16.58
N ALA A 206 -23.73 12.20 15.84
CA ALA A 206 -23.23 11.21 14.90
C ALA A 206 -24.21 10.95 13.76
N LEU A 207 -23.68 10.44 12.65
CA LEU A 207 -24.44 9.81 11.60
C LEU A 207 -24.37 8.29 11.80
N LYS A 208 -25.52 7.65 11.98
CA LYS A 208 -25.66 6.19 12.13
C LYS A 208 -26.06 5.58 10.79
N ILE A 209 -25.16 4.78 10.20
CA ILE A 209 -25.34 4.10 8.91
C ILE A 209 -25.69 2.64 9.16
N ARG A 210 -26.74 2.12 8.52
CA ARG A 210 -27.10 0.70 8.56
C ARG A 210 -26.49 -0.01 7.36
N ARG A 211 -25.64 -0.98 7.62
CA ARG A 211 -24.94 -1.72 6.57
C ARG A 211 -25.78 -2.93 6.10
N PRO A 212 -25.70 -3.33 4.82
CA PRO A 212 -26.46 -4.47 4.30
C PRO A 212 -26.02 -5.79 4.96
N THR A 213 -26.93 -6.76 5.11
CA THR A 213 -26.57 -8.08 5.68
C THR A 213 -25.92 -8.99 4.66
N VAL A 214 -26.29 -8.86 3.39
CA VAL A 214 -25.79 -9.67 2.27
C VAL A 214 -25.24 -8.73 1.19
N LEU A 215 -24.09 -9.08 0.64
CA LEU A 215 -23.46 -8.41 -0.49
C LEU A 215 -23.11 -9.43 -1.57
N SER A 216 -23.24 -9.06 -2.83
CA SER A 216 -22.81 -9.89 -3.96
C SER A 216 -21.29 -9.99 -4.05
N GLY A 217 -20.79 -11.05 -4.69
CA GLY A 217 -19.35 -11.33 -4.78
C GLY A 217 -18.86 -12.22 -3.63
N PHE A 218 -17.56 -12.22 -3.37
CA PHE A 218 -16.95 -13.07 -2.34
C PHE A 218 -16.35 -12.20 -1.23
N CYS A 219 -16.93 -12.28 -0.04
CA CYS A 219 -16.54 -11.47 1.12
C CYS A 219 -15.74 -12.30 2.14
N ILE A 220 -14.66 -11.73 2.66
CA ILE A 220 -13.81 -12.32 3.70
C ILE A 220 -13.47 -11.26 4.76
N LEU A 221 -13.04 -11.69 5.95
CA LEU A 221 -12.67 -10.80 7.05
C LEU A 221 -13.83 -9.89 7.50
N GLY A 222 -15.06 -10.39 7.40
CA GLY A 222 -16.29 -9.67 7.68
C GLY A 222 -16.85 -9.91 9.09
N GLU A 223 -16.24 -10.80 9.88
CA GLU A 223 -16.82 -11.32 11.11
C GLU A 223 -16.83 -10.28 12.24
N LYS A 224 -15.93 -9.28 12.20
CA LYS A 224 -15.93 -8.12 13.12
C LYS A 224 -16.72 -6.93 12.58
N ARG A 225 -17.31 -7.04 11.38
CA ARG A 225 -18.16 -6.01 10.78
C ARG A 225 -19.42 -5.83 11.61
N LYS A 226 -19.79 -4.57 11.88
CA LYS A 226 -21.03 -4.22 12.57
C LYS A 226 -22.15 -3.93 11.57
N SER A 227 -23.38 -4.27 11.93
CA SER A 227 -24.59 -3.96 11.14
C SER A 227 -24.94 -2.47 11.21
N GLU A 228 -24.58 -1.81 12.30
CA GLU A 228 -24.74 -0.37 12.50
C GLU A 228 -23.36 0.25 12.68
N PHE A 229 -23.13 1.39 12.04
CA PHE A 229 -21.84 2.05 12.00
C PHE A 229 -22.00 3.55 12.23
N TYR A 230 -21.15 4.14 13.07
CA TYR A 230 -21.30 5.52 13.54
C TYR A 230 -20.12 6.36 13.06
N VAL A 231 -20.41 7.53 12.49
CA VAL A 231 -19.40 8.44 11.98
C VAL A 231 -19.70 9.90 12.37
N GLN A 232 -18.72 10.79 12.20
CA GLN A 232 -18.90 12.23 12.44
C GLN A 232 -20.02 12.79 11.56
N VAL A 233 -20.85 13.65 12.15
CA VAL A 233 -22.04 14.21 11.51
C VAL A 233 -21.78 15.52 10.77
N SER A 234 -20.73 16.25 11.13
CA SER A 234 -20.42 17.56 10.55
C SER A 234 -18.92 17.85 10.56
N PRO A 235 -18.43 18.79 9.73
CA PRO A 235 -17.06 19.29 9.79
C PRO A 235 -16.66 19.79 11.19
N ASP A 236 -17.58 20.45 11.91
CA ASP A 236 -17.29 21.01 13.23
C ASP A 236 -17.06 19.90 14.27
N ALA A 237 -17.91 18.87 14.29
CA ALA A 237 -17.74 17.70 15.16
C ALA A 237 -16.45 16.94 14.85
N PHE A 238 -16.10 16.83 13.56
CA PHE A 238 -14.82 16.27 13.15
C PHE A 238 -13.64 17.08 13.67
N ARG A 239 -13.66 18.42 13.57
CA ARG A 239 -12.57 19.27 14.05
C ARG A 239 -12.40 19.20 15.57
N GLU A 240 -13.49 19.20 16.33
CA GLU A 240 -13.43 19.05 17.79
C GLU A 240 -12.81 17.70 18.20
N GLN A 241 -13.22 16.62 17.52
CA GLN A 241 -12.63 15.31 17.75
C GLN A 241 -11.17 15.24 17.29
N TRP A 242 -10.80 15.90 16.19
CA TRP A 242 -9.42 15.98 15.71
C TRP A 242 -8.52 16.64 16.76
N GLU A 243 -8.93 17.78 17.31
CA GLU A 243 -8.19 18.47 18.36
C GLU A 243 -8.03 17.59 19.61
N THR A 244 -9.10 16.87 19.98
CA THR A 244 -9.09 15.92 21.10
C THR A 244 -8.13 14.75 20.85
N MET A 245 -8.17 14.13 19.68
CA MET A 245 -7.33 12.97 19.36
C MET A 245 -5.86 13.33 19.14
N THR A 246 -5.56 14.58 18.80
CA THR A 246 -4.22 15.07 18.53
C THR A 246 -3.60 15.83 19.69
N ASP A 247 -4.33 16.06 20.78
CA ASP A 247 -3.94 16.95 21.88
C ASP A 247 -3.48 18.34 21.39
N GLY A 248 -4.04 18.82 20.27
CA GLY A 248 -3.71 20.11 19.67
C GLY A 248 -2.24 20.28 19.25
N VAL A 249 -1.48 19.21 18.99
CA VAL A 249 -0.04 19.32 18.64
C VAL A 249 0.22 20.14 17.36
N LEU A 250 -0.78 20.28 16.48
CA LEU A 250 -0.71 21.11 15.27
C LEU A 250 -1.48 22.44 15.38
N LYS A 251 -1.90 22.84 16.57
CA LYS A 251 -2.65 24.08 16.78
C LYS A 251 -1.84 25.29 16.29
N GLY A 252 -2.46 26.11 15.45
CA GLY A 252 -1.82 27.30 14.86
C GLY A 252 -0.95 27.04 13.63
N LEU A 253 -0.95 25.82 13.09
CA LEU A 253 -0.31 25.52 11.81
C LEU A 253 -0.98 26.28 10.65
N ASP A 254 -0.17 26.82 9.73
CA ASP A 254 -0.67 27.26 8.42
C ASP A 254 -0.85 26.04 7.52
N TRP A 255 -2.12 25.70 7.28
CA TRP A 255 -2.54 24.54 6.51
C TRP A 255 -2.36 24.70 5.00
N ASN A 256 -1.95 25.87 4.51
CA ASN A 256 -1.59 26.02 3.10
C ASN A 256 -0.51 25.01 2.71
N ASN A 257 -0.76 24.26 1.63
CA ASN A 257 0.12 23.22 1.12
C ASN A 257 0.36 22.04 2.08
N VAL A 258 -0.46 21.88 3.11
CA VAL A 258 -0.42 20.76 4.06
C VAL A 258 -1.72 19.98 4.01
N PHE A 259 -1.62 18.66 3.99
CA PHE A 259 -2.77 17.75 4.03
C PHE A 259 -2.44 16.56 4.91
N VAL A 260 -3.34 16.17 5.82
CA VAL A 260 -3.17 14.95 6.62
C VAL A 260 -4.14 13.88 6.11
N ALA A 261 -3.73 12.62 6.10
CA ALA A 261 -4.59 11.56 5.57
C ALA A 261 -4.33 10.20 6.24
N GLY A 262 -5.20 9.24 5.99
CA GLY A 262 -5.00 7.86 6.45
C GLY A 262 -5.56 7.57 7.84
N GLY A 263 -4.80 6.81 8.64
CA GLY A 263 -5.34 6.08 9.79
C GLY A 263 -5.96 6.97 10.88
N LEU A 264 -5.29 8.04 11.29
CA LEU A 264 -5.81 8.91 12.35
C LEU A 264 -7.00 9.75 11.89
N VAL A 265 -7.03 10.16 10.62
CA VAL A 265 -8.18 10.87 10.02
C VAL A 265 -9.40 9.95 10.00
N LEU A 266 -9.23 8.69 9.59
CA LEU A 266 -10.26 7.66 9.72
C LEU A 266 -10.68 7.49 11.19
N GLY A 267 -9.73 7.37 12.12
CA GLY A 267 -10.05 7.25 13.54
C GLY A 267 -10.90 8.41 14.08
N THR A 268 -10.57 9.63 13.67
CA THR A 268 -11.34 10.85 13.98
C THR A 268 -12.76 10.75 13.41
N MET A 269 -12.90 10.28 12.16
CA MET A 269 -14.18 10.07 11.51
C MET A 269 -15.06 9.03 12.21
N LEU A 270 -14.45 8.00 12.82
CA LEU A 270 -15.15 6.86 13.41
C LEU A 270 -15.45 6.99 14.91
N THR A 271 -14.98 8.04 15.56
CA THR A 271 -15.09 8.24 17.02
C THR A 271 -15.96 9.46 17.36
N PRO A 272 -17.24 9.51 16.93
CA PRO A 272 -18.11 10.61 17.28
C PRO A 272 -18.30 10.69 18.79
N GLN A 273 -18.18 11.91 19.33
CA GLN A 273 -18.31 12.14 20.77
C GLN A 273 -19.77 12.01 21.20
N GLY A 274 -20.01 11.58 22.44
CA GLY A 274 -21.35 11.53 23.01
C GLY A 274 -22.23 10.34 22.56
N VAL A 275 -21.69 9.39 21.80
CA VAL A 275 -22.38 8.13 21.45
C VAL A 275 -21.90 7.00 22.36
N THR A 276 -22.82 6.40 23.12
CA THR A 276 -22.52 5.29 24.05
C THR A 276 -23.02 3.93 23.55
N ALA A 277 -23.37 3.82 22.26
CA ALA A 277 -23.86 2.59 21.67
C ALA A 277 -22.76 1.52 21.57
N ASP A 278 -23.16 0.25 21.68
CA ASP A 278 -22.25 -0.86 21.51
C ASP A 278 -21.69 -0.90 20.08
N GLY A 279 -20.37 -1.08 19.96
CA GLY A 279 -19.68 -1.17 18.68
C GLY A 279 -19.29 0.17 18.04
N VAL A 280 -19.51 1.30 18.72
CA VAL A 280 -18.88 2.58 18.35
C VAL A 280 -17.37 2.49 18.63
N HIS A 281 -16.56 2.97 17.69
CA HIS A 281 -15.12 3.02 17.89
C HIS A 281 -14.76 4.00 19.00
N LYS A 282 -13.71 3.68 19.74
CA LYS A 282 -13.20 4.53 20.83
C LYS A 282 -11.85 5.14 20.50
N THR A 283 -11.57 6.30 21.08
CA THR A 283 -10.31 7.03 20.87
C THR A 283 -9.08 6.19 21.20
N GLU A 284 -9.16 5.32 22.21
CA GLU A 284 -8.06 4.45 22.66
C GLU A 284 -7.58 3.49 21.57
N GLU A 285 -8.48 3.06 20.66
CA GLU A 285 -8.15 2.17 19.52
C GLU A 285 -7.22 2.82 18.47
N TRP A 286 -6.99 4.12 18.61
CA TRP A 286 -6.18 4.94 17.71
C TRP A 286 -5.04 5.65 18.45
N GLN A 287 -4.78 5.29 19.72
CA GLN A 287 -3.77 5.97 20.54
C GLN A 287 -2.37 5.86 19.94
N SER A 288 -2.03 4.72 19.32
CA SER A 288 -0.74 4.50 18.64
C SER A 288 -0.68 5.00 17.19
N SER A 289 -1.78 5.51 16.64
CA SER A 289 -1.81 6.06 15.28
C SER A 289 -1.07 7.39 15.19
N ASP A 290 -0.36 7.56 14.08
CA ASP A 290 0.42 8.75 13.75
C ASP A 290 -0.41 9.76 12.97
N ILE A 291 0.02 11.01 12.99
CA ILE A 291 -0.44 12.04 12.06
C ILE A 291 0.42 11.92 10.81
N ASP A 292 -0.08 11.22 9.79
CA ASP A 292 0.55 11.15 8.46
C ASP A 292 0.26 12.45 7.69
N LEU A 293 1.29 13.26 7.50
CA LEU A 293 1.25 14.59 6.91
C LEU A 293 1.93 14.60 5.54
N TYR A 294 1.28 15.24 4.58
CA TYR A 294 1.73 15.41 3.20
C TYR A 294 1.90 16.90 2.91
N ILE A 295 3.02 17.25 2.30
CA ILE A 295 3.26 18.58 1.73
C ILE A 295 2.98 18.49 0.23
N TYR A 296 2.17 19.40 -0.31
CA TYR A 296 1.77 19.36 -1.72
C TYR A 296 1.92 20.70 -2.43
N GLY A 297 2.15 20.66 -3.74
CA GLY A 297 2.15 21.85 -4.60
C GLY A 297 3.29 22.84 -4.35
N LEU A 298 4.32 22.45 -3.61
CA LEU A 298 5.52 23.26 -3.34
C LEU A 298 6.72 22.78 -4.16
N THR A 299 7.66 23.69 -4.39
CA THR A 299 9.02 23.33 -4.82
C THR A 299 9.75 22.66 -3.66
N LEU A 300 10.83 21.92 -3.95
CA LEU A 300 11.58 21.18 -2.94
C LEU A 300 12.12 22.09 -1.82
N ASP A 301 12.67 23.26 -2.16
CA ASP A 301 13.19 24.20 -1.16
C ASP A 301 12.07 24.70 -0.23
N LYS A 302 10.91 25.04 -0.80
CA LYS A 302 9.74 25.47 -0.02
C LYS A 302 9.18 24.32 0.82
N ALA A 303 9.25 23.09 0.33
CA ALA A 303 8.85 21.91 1.08
C ALA A 303 9.78 21.68 2.29
N ASN A 304 11.09 21.85 2.13
CA ASN A 304 12.05 21.81 3.23
C ASN A 304 11.80 22.91 4.27
N GLU A 305 11.46 24.13 3.84
CA GLU A 305 11.05 25.20 4.77
C GLU A 305 9.72 24.87 5.48
N LYS A 306 8.74 24.28 4.78
CA LYS A 306 7.47 23.87 5.39
C LYS A 306 7.67 22.77 6.44
N ILE A 307 8.64 21.86 6.29
CA ILE A 307 9.01 20.89 7.34
C ILE A 307 9.48 21.62 8.61
N LYS A 308 10.32 22.65 8.47
CA LYS A 308 10.81 23.44 9.62
C LYS A 308 9.66 24.16 10.34
N GLU A 309 8.74 24.74 9.57
CA GLU A 309 7.53 25.37 10.11
C GLU A 309 6.68 24.38 10.92
N ILE A 310 6.37 23.21 10.34
CA ILE A 310 5.61 22.15 11.02
C ILE A 310 6.29 21.72 12.32
N ALA A 311 7.60 21.50 12.29
CA ALA A 311 8.36 21.11 13.47
C ALA A 311 8.39 22.19 14.55
N LYS A 312 8.45 23.46 14.15
CA LYS A 312 8.36 24.60 15.07
C LYS A 312 7.00 24.65 15.76
N VAL A 313 5.91 24.50 15.01
CA VAL A 313 4.53 24.46 15.57
C VAL A 313 4.38 23.27 16.51
N TYR A 314 4.77 22.08 16.08
CA TYR A 314 4.72 20.87 16.89
C TYR A 314 5.45 21.07 18.23
N LYS A 315 6.71 21.52 18.19
CA LYS A 315 7.53 21.75 19.37
C LYS A 315 6.96 22.83 20.29
N ALA A 316 6.36 23.89 19.74
CA ALA A 316 5.74 24.96 20.53
C ALA A 316 4.49 24.51 21.30
N ASN A 317 3.77 23.51 20.77
CA ASN A 317 2.58 22.94 21.39
C ASN A 317 2.89 21.81 22.39
N LEU A 318 4.15 21.38 22.51
CA LEU A 318 4.53 20.40 23.52
C LEU A 318 4.53 21.02 24.93
N PRO A 319 4.21 20.23 25.98
CA PRO A 319 4.37 20.69 27.36
C PRO A 319 5.82 21.14 27.64
N PRO A 320 6.05 22.13 28.51
CA PRO A 320 7.39 22.61 28.84
C PRO A 320 8.34 21.46 29.22
N LYS A 321 9.58 21.51 28.72
CA LYS A 321 10.63 20.48 28.93
C LYS A 321 10.32 19.10 28.34
N SER A 322 9.28 18.96 27.52
CA SER A 322 9.07 17.70 26.79
C SER A 322 10.25 17.43 25.86
N PRO A 323 10.68 16.16 25.74
CA PRO A 323 11.74 15.83 24.81
C PRO A 323 11.24 15.97 23.38
N PHE A 324 12.14 16.28 22.45
CA PHE A 324 11.84 16.41 21.03
C PHE A 324 12.93 15.72 20.22
N LEU A 325 12.52 14.81 19.34
CA LEU A 325 13.41 14.05 18.47
C LEU A 325 12.85 14.07 17.06
N VAL A 326 13.71 14.33 16.09
CA VAL A 326 13.43 14.24 14.66
C VAL A 326 14.18 13.03 14.13
N VAL A 327 13.46 12.10 13.51
CA VAL A 327 14.05 10.92 12.85
C VAL A 327 13.78 11.02 11.36
N ARG A 328 14.81 10.79 10.55
CA ARG A 328 14.74 10.79 9.07
C ARG A 328 15.16 9.42 8.55
N ASN A 329 14.34 8.85 7.68
CA ASN A 329 14.67 7.70 6.85
C ASN A 329 14.50 8.06 5.36
N SER A 330 14.57 7.08 4.46
CA SER A 330 14.51 7.31 3.02
C SER A 330 13.14 7.83 2.52
N GLN A 331 12.07 7.71 3.31
CA GLN A 331 10.68 8.00 2.90
C GLN A 331 9.98 9.05 3.76
N THR A 332 10.39 9.22 5.01
CA THR A 332 9.69 10.07 5.98
C THR A 332 10.64 10.82 6.90
N ILE A 333 10.14 11.95 7.42
CA ILE A 333 10.65 12.62 8.62
C ILE A 333 9.57 12.53 9.70
N THR A 334 9.89 11.92 10.83
CA THR A 334 8.93 11.75 11.93
C THR A 334 9.38 12.54 13.16
N LEU A 335 8.45 13.33 13.70
CA LEU A 335 8.60 14.11 14.91
C LEU A 335 8.09 13.32 16.11
N TYR A 336 8.94 13.15 17.12
CA TYR A 336 8.66 12.39 18.33
C TYR A 336 8.75 13.27 19.58
N SER A 337 7.94 12.93 20.57
CA SER A 337 8.08 13.38 21.94
C SER A 337 7.93 12.18 22.90
N LYS A 338 7.42 12.40 24.12
CA LYS A 338 7.07 11.33 25.05
C LYS A 338 5.74 10.69 24.66
N TRP A 339 5.57 9.40 24.94
CA TRP A 339 4.24 8.78 24.94
C TRP A 339 3.31 9.49 25.95
N PRO A 340 2.02 9.69 25.64
CA PRO A 340 1.27 9.30 24.44
C PRO A 340 1.16 10.40 23.36
N THR A 341 1.96 11.46 23.42
CA THR A 341 1.88 12.59 22.47
C THR A 341 1.96 12.12 21.02
N LYS A 342 1.02 12.52 20.17
CA LYS A 342 0.98 12.07 18.78
C LYS A 342 2.28 12.36 18.05
N ARG A 343 2.78 11.36 17.31
CA ARG A 343 3.89 11.53 16.36
C ARG A 343 3.35 12.18 15.09
N VAL A 344 4.14 13.08 14.51
CA VAL A 344 3.85 13.69 13.21
C VAL A 344 4.82 13.11 12.20
N GLN A 345 4.32 12.32 11.25
CA GLN A 345 5.10 11.68 10.20
C GLN A 345 4.89 12.44 8.90
N ILE A 346 5.93 13.12 8.44
CA ILE A 346 5.92 13.89 7.20
C ILE A 346 6.42 12.99 6.07
N VAL A 347 5.58 12.76 5.07
CA VAL A 347 5.90 11.91 3.91
C VAL A 347 6.70 12.70 2.88
N LEU A 348 7.86 12.17 2.46
CA LEU A 348 8.80 12.83 1.56
C LEU A 348 8.54 12.51 0.08
N LYS A 349 7.31 12.81 -0.36
CA LYS A 349 6.88 12.67 -1.76
C LYS A 349 6.39 14.05 -2.22
N LEU A 350 6.96 14.59 -3.31
CA LEU A 350 6.60 15.91 -3.85
C LEU A 350 5.28 15.83 -4.64
N ILE A 351 4.20 15.64 -3.91
CA ILE A 351 2.85 15.45 -4.45
C ILE A 351 2.32 16.79 -4.98
N LYS A 352 1.54 16.76 -6.07
CA LYS A 352 1.01 17.99 -6.68
C LYS A 352 -0.30 18.46 -6.05
N SER A 353 -1.13 17.55 -5.55
CA SER A 353 -2.42 17.89 -4.94
C SER A 353 -2.91 16.89 -3.89
N PRO A 354 -3.82 17.27 -2.97
CA PRO A 354 -4.42 16.36 -2.00
C PRO A 354 -5.18 15.18 -2.64
N ARG A 355 -5.77 15.38 -3.83
CA ARG A 355 -6.44 14.30 -4.57
C ARG A 355 -5.50 13.13 -4.84
N GLU A 356 -4.26 13.41 -5.21
CA GLU A 356 -3.24 12.40 -5.46
C GLU A 356 -2.83 11.66 -4.18
N VAL A 357 -2.79 12.34 -3.03
CA VAL A 357 -2.59 11.71 -1.72
C VAL A 357 -3.67 10.65 -1.48
N LEU A 358 -4.94 11.02 -1.67
CA LEU A 358 -6.06 10.11 -1.42
C LEU A 358 -6.07 8.92 -2.38
N LEU A 359 -5.80 9.14 -3.66
CA LEU A 359 -5.82 8.09 -4.70
C LEU A 359 -4.79 6.99 -4.43
N ASN A 360 -3.66 7.33 -3.79
CA ASN A 360 -2.55 6.42 -3.52
C ASN A 360 -2.81 5.41 -2.38
N PHE A 361 -3.84 5.61 -1.54
CA PHE A 361 -4.11 4.69 -0.43
C PHE A 361 -4.48 3.27 -0.90
N ASP A 362 -3.93 2.30 -0.19
CA ASP A 362 -4.05 0.86 -0.46
C ASP A 362 -5.44 0.32 -0.11
N LEU A 363 -6.04 0.77 1.00
CA LEU A 363 -7.33 0.30 1.48
C LEU A 363 -8.37 1.42 1.48
N ASP A 364 -9.60 1.05 1.13
CA ASP A 364 -10.69 1.99 0.91
C ASP A 364 -11.09 2.82 2.15
N PRO A 365 -11.13 2.28 3.39
CA PRO A 365 -11.40 3.10 4.57
C PRO A 365 -10.26 4.09 4.88
N CYS A 366 -9.09 3.99 4.24
CA CYS A 366 -8.02 4.98 4.42
C CYS A 366 -8.12 6.15 3.44
N ALA A 367 -9.06 6.13 2.49
CA ALA A 367 -9.18 7.13 1.43
C ALA A 367 -9.94 8.40 1.88
N ILE A 368 -9.51 8.94 3.02
CA ILE A 368 -9.99 10.17 3.65
C ILE A 368 -8.79 11.02 4.10
N GLY A 369 -8.92 12.34 4.01
CA GLY A 369 -7.92 13.28 4.48
C GLY A 369 -8.53 14.60 4.96
N TYR A 370 -7.72 15.42 5.61
CA TYR A 370 -8.12 16.66 6.25
C TYR A 370 -7.14 17.78 5.88
N ASP A 371 -7.68 18.92 5.49
CA ASP A 371 -6.91 20.09 5.03
C ASP A 371 -6.81 21.22 6.08
N GLY A 372 -7.15 20.93 7.34
CA GLY A 372 -7.24 21.93 8.40
C GLY A 372 -8.60 22.62 8.55
N THR A 373 -9.51 22.41 7.60
CA THR A 373 -10.87 22.97 7.62
C THR A 373 -11.94 21.90 7.39
N ASN A 374 -11.77 21.06 6.37
CA ASN A 374 -12.70 20.05 5.91
C ASN A 374 -12.04 18.69 5.79
N ALA A 375 -12.81 17.64 6.09
CA ALA A 375 -12.46 16.27 5.73
C ALA A 375 -12.97 15.95 4.30
N TRP A 376 -12.09 15.42 3.47
CA TRP A 376 -12.32 15.09 2.06
C TRP A 376 -12.21 13.59 1.85
N MET A 377 -13.14 13.01 1.09
CA MET A 377 -13.28 11.57 0.89
C MET A 377 -13.30 11.22 -0.59
N LEU A 378 -12.71 10.09 -0.95
CA LEU A 378 -12.96 9.46 -2.25
C LEU A 378 -14.28 8.66 -2.21
N PRO A 379 -14.95 8.44 -3.36
CA PRO A 379 -16.16 7.63 -3.43
C PRO A 379 -15.98 6.22 -2.82
N ARG A 380 -14.79 5.62 -2.99
CA ARG A 380 -14.47 4.32 -2.40
C ARG A 380 -14.52 4.32 -0.88
N PHE A 381 -14.19 5.44 -0.21
CA PHE A 381 -14.28 5.56 1.25
C PHE A 381 -15.73 5.51 1.71
N ILE A 382 -16.61 6.26 1.06
CA ILE A 382 -18.05 6.31 1.38
C ILE A 382 -18.66 4.92 1.24
N ARG A 383 -18.42 4.24 0.11
CA ARG A 383 -18.90 2.86 -0.08
C ARG A 383 -18.29 1.89 0.93
N ALA A 384 -17.07 2.10 1.42
CA ALA A 384 -16.51 1.29 2.52
C ALA A 384 -17.23 1.54 3.86
N LEU A 385 -17.69 2.76 4.15
CA LEU A 385 -18.53 3.05 5.32
C LEU A 385 -19.88 2.32 5.22
N GLU A 386 -20.51 2.37 4.05
CA GLU A 386 -21.81 1.76 3.75
C GLU A 386 -21.77 0.24 3.80
N THR A 387 -20.75 -0.35 3.19
CA THR A 387 -20.67 -1.80 3.01
C THR A 387 -19.88 -2.48 4.11
N GLY A 388 -18.92 -1.79 4.75
CA GLY A 388 -17.96 -2.41 5.66
C GLY A 388 -16.88 -3.24 4.97
N TYR A 389 -16.59 -2.97 3.69
CA TYR A 389 -15.59 -3.71 2.92
C TYR A 389 -14.71 -2.79 2.06
N THR A 390 -13.45 -3.19 1.91
CA THR A 390 -12.57 -2.75 0.81
C THR A 390 -12.82 -3.65 -0.41
N ASN A 391 -12.91 -3.07 -1.60
CA ASN A 391 -13.02 -3.83 -2.85
C ASN A 391 -11.63 -4.31 -3.24
N PHE A 392 -11.51 -5.59 -3.52
CA PHE A 392 -10.27 -6.19 -3.98
C PHE A 392 -9.94 -5.71 -5.40
N THR A 393 -8.70 -5.28 -5.59
CA THR A 393 -8.05 -5.09 -6.89
C THR A 393 -6.63 -5.64 -6.80
N MET A 394 -6.03 -6.02 -7.91
CA MET A 394 -4.66 -6.54 -7.98
C MET A 394 -3.63 -5.51 -7.53
N ASP A 395 -3.96 -4.22 -7.55
CA ASP A 395 -3.14 -3.16 -6.94
C ASP A 395 -2.91 -3.35 -5.43
N ILE A 396 -3.80 -4.05 -4.70
CA ILE A 396 -3.58 -4.40 -3.28
C ILE A 396 -2.31 -5.23 -3.13
N ILE A 397 -1.92 -5.97 -4.15
CA ILE A 397 -0.75 -6.87 -4.15
C ILE A 397 0.41 -6.26 -4.93
N ASN A 398 0.11 -5.72 -6.11
CA ASN A 398 1.09 -5.33 -7.10
C ASN A 398 1.36 -3.82 -7.16
N GLY A 399 0.57 -3.02 -6.45
CA GLY A 399 0.66 -1.56 -6.50
C GLY A 399 2.07 -1.05 -6.14
N HIS A 400 2.56 -0.05 -6.87
CA HIS A 400 3.87 0.53 -6.60
C HIS A 400 3.76 1.77 -5.70
N TYR A 401 4.72 2.01 -4.82
CA TYR A 401 4.70 3.18 -3.92
C TYR A 401 4.76 4.52 -4.68
N LEU A 402 5.48 4.54 -5.80
CA LEU A 402 5.54 5.64 -6.77
C LEU A 402 4.53 5.47 -7.93
N GLY A 403 3.63 4.49 -7.84
CA GLY A 403 2.56 4.24 -8.81
C GLY A 403 1.26 4.94 -8.43
N ASP A 404 0.17 4.58 -9.10
CA ASP A 404 -1.16 5.20 -8.93
C ASP A 404 -1.91 4.71 -7.67
N ARG A 405 -1.53 3.53 -7.17
CA ARG A 405 -2.01 2.95 -5.91
C ARG A 405 -0.90 2.11 -5.30
N LYS A 406 -0.65 2.30 -4.00
CA LYS A 406 0.35 1.52 -3.26
C LYS A 406 -0.18 0.11 -2.98
N ALA A 407 0.68 -0.90 -3.06
CA ALA A 407 0.36 -2.22 -2.52
C ALA A 407 0.08 -2.16 -1.01
N SER A 408 -0.88 -2.96 -0.57
CA SER A 408 -1.12 -3.20 0.84
C SER A 408 -0.01 -4.06 1.41
N ARG A 409 0.21 -3.92 2.71
CA ARG A 409 1.01 -4.86 3.49
C ARG A 409 0.10 -5.84 4.20
N ASP A 410 0.61 -7.03 4.49
CA ASP A 410 -0.17 -8.07 5.16
C ASP A 410 -0.81 -7.56 6.47
N PRO A 411 -0.07 -6.89 7.39
CA PRO A 411 -0.64 -6.46 8.66
C PRO A 411 -1.78 -5.46 8.51
N ARG A 412 -1.80 -4.67 7.43
CA ARG A 412 -2.82 -3.63 7.22
C ARG A 412 -4.19 -4.23 6.94
N VAL A 413 -4.26 -5.30 6.15
CA VAL A 413 -5.52 -6.00 5.86
C VAL A 413 -6.19 -6.50 7.14
N PHE A 414 -5.44 -7.16 8.02
CA PHE A 414 -5.96 -7.67 9.29
C PHE A 414 -6.22 -6.55 10.32
N LYS A 415 -5.39 -5.50 10.35
CA LYS A 415 -5.63 -4.30 11.18
C LYS A 415 -6.98 -3.67 10.89
N TYR A 416 -7.35 -3.49 9.62
CA TYR A 416 -8.62 -2.87 9.25
C TYR A 416 -9.80 -3.86 9.30
N ALA A 417 -9.58 -5.16 9.11
CA ALA A 417 -10.56 -6.18 9.46
C ALA A 417 -10.94 -6.12 10.94
N ASN A 418 -9.95 -5.95 11.83
CA ASN A 418 -10.16 -5.73 13.26
C ASN A 418 -10.93 -4.44 13.59
N LYS A 419 -10.96 -3.47 12.66
CA LYS A 419 -11.73 -2.24 12.74
C LYS A 419 -13.08 -2.33 12.00
N GLY A 420 -13.50 -3.53 11.60
CA GLY A 420 -14.80 -3.77 10.98
C GLY A 420 -14.86 -3.47 9.48
N PHE A 421 -13.72 -3.51 8.79
CA PHE A 421 -13.61 -3.39 7.32
C PHE A 421 -12.97 -4.65 6.72
N GLY A 422 -13.79 -5.51 6.10
CA GLY A 422 -13.31 -6.73 5.43
C GLY A 422 -12.81 -6.49 4.01
N LEU A 423 -12.56 -7.57 3.27
CA LEU A 423 -12.29 -7.54 1.83
C LEU A 423 -13.45 -8.14 1.04
N ARG A 424 -13.81 -7.54 -0.09
CA ARG A 424 -14.83 -8.01 -1.02
C ARG A 424 -14.25 -8.14 -2.43
N ILE A 425 -14.31 -9.34 -2.98
CA ILE A 425 -14.02 -9.60 -4.40
C ILE A 425 -15.33 -9.43 -5.16
N LEU A 426 -15.36 -8.48 -6.11
CA LEU A 426 -16.58 -8.11 -6.84
C LEU A 426 -17.06 -9.24 -7.76
N PRO A 427 -18.37 -9.29 -8.09
CA PRO A 427 -18.93 -10.25 -9.04
C PRO A 427 -18.20 -10.28 -10.39
N SER A 428 -17.72 -9.14 -10.90
CA SER A 428 -16.95 -9.04 -12.15
C SER A 428 -15.65 -9.85 -12.10
N TYR A 429 -14.94 -9.86 -10.96
CA TYR A 429 -13.76 -10.68 -10.74
C TYR A 429 -14.12 -12.15 -10.61
N VAL A 430 -15.14 -12.50 -9.83
CA VAL A 430 -15.61 -13.90 -9.69
C VAL A 430 -16.01 -14.46 -11.06
N ALA A 431 -16.70 -13.67 -11.88
CA ALA A 431 -17.11 -14.06 -13.22
C ALA A 431 -15.92 -14.34 -14.15
N SER A 432 -14.77 -13.68 -13.96
CA SER A 432 -13.58 -13.92 -14.79
C SER A 432 -13.01 -15.33 -14.66
N LEU A 433 -13.17 -16.00 -13.51
CA LEU A 433 -12.77 -17.40 -13.33
C LEU A 433 -13.54 -18.32 -14.28
N SER A 434 -14.78 -17.97 -14.62
CA SER A 434 -15.61 -18.75 -15.54
C SER A 434 -15.16 -18.63 -17.01
N THR A 435 -14.28 -17.69 -17.35
CA THR A 435 -13.68 -17.57 -18.69
C THR A 435 -12.55 -18.59 -18.90
N TYR A 436 -11.87 -19.02 -17.83
CA TYR A 436 -10.72 -19.93 -17.87
C TYR A 436 -11.07 -21.29 -17.23
N ARG A 437 -11.84 -22.11 -17.97
CA ARG A 437 -12.49 -23.34 -17.45
C ARG A 437 -11.63 -24.59 -17.54
N ASN A 438 -10.55 -24.58 -18.32
CA ASN A 438 -9.69 -25.74 -18.54
C ASN A 438 -8.20 -25.38 -18.50
N ASP A 439 -7.37 -26.40 -18.29
CA ASP A 439 -5.92 -26.26 -18.10
C ASP A 439 -5.21 -25.66 -19.31
N LYS A 440 -5.74 -25.85 -20.53
CA LYS A 440 -5.19 -25.22 -21.73
C LYS A 440 -5.32 -23.70 -21.69
N GLN A 441 -6.47 -23.19 -21.24
CA GLN A 441 -6.72 -21.75 -21.12
C GLN A 441 -5.88 -21.13 -20.00
N THR A 442 -5.76 -21.80 -18.87
CA THR A 442 -4.95 -21.29 -17.74
C THR A 442 -3.46 -21.37 -18.03
N ALA A 443 -2.98 -22.42 -18.71
CA ALA A 443 -1.59 -22.54 -19.15
C ALA A 443 -1.18 -21.40 -20.09
N ALA A 444 -2.10 -20.91 -20.94
CA ALA A 444 -1.82 -19.79 -21.85
C ALA A 444 -1.51 -18.46 -21.13
N ILE A 445 -2.03 -18.29 -19.91
CA ILE A 445 -1.84 -17.08 -19.10
C ILE A 445 -0.91 -17.31 -17.90
N ALA A 446 -0.45 -18.54 -17.67
CA ALA A 446 0.24 -18.92 -16.44
C ALA A 446 1.57 -18.21 -16.20
N ARG A 447 2.19 -17.59 -17.23
CA ARG A 447 3.46 -16.85 -17.11
C ARG A 447 4.54 -17.65 -16.36
N ARG A 448 4.71 -18.93 -16.75
CA ARG A 448 5.62 -19.92 -16.14
C ARG A 448 5.31 -20.28 -14.66
N GLN A 449 4.16 -19.86 -14.12
CA GLN A 449 3.76 -20.19 -12.75
C GLN A 449 3.00 -21.52 -12.68
N PRO A 450 3.22 -22.32 -11.62
CA PRO A 450 2.42 -23.50 -11.36
C PRO A 450 1.04 -23.11 -10.82
N LEU A 451 0.00 -23.31 -11.64
CA LEU A 451 -1.39 -23.04 -11.27
C LEU A 451 -2.15 -24.32 -10.84
N TYR A 452 -3.20 -24.18 -10.03
CA TYR A 452 -4.24 -25.19 -9.79
C TYR A 452 -4.93 -25.55 -11.08
N SER A 453 -5.32 -26.84 -11.19
CA SER A 453 -6.11 -27.30 -12.31
C SER A 453 -7.45 -26.59 -12.33
N ALA A 454 -7.89 -26.19 -13.51
CA ALA A 454 -9.18 -25.60 -13.72
C ALA A 454 -10.30 -26.68 -13.63
N PRO A 455 -11.54 -26.31 -13.26
CA PRO A 455 -11.99 -24.96 -12.93
C PRO A 455 -11.59 -24.52 -11.51
N MET A 456 -11.19 -23.25 -11.38
CA MET A 456 -10.89 -22.64 -10.09
C MET A 456 -12.16 -22.14 -9.40
N SER A 457 -12.23 -22.31 -8.07
CA SER A 457 -13.31 -21.78 -7.22
C SER A 457 -12.72 -21.13 -5.97
N LEU A 458 -13.24 -19.94 -5.64
CA LEU A 458 -12.87 -19.24 -4.42
C LEU A 458 -13.37 -20.01 -3.19
N GLU A 459 -14.59 -20.53 -3.24
CA GLU A 459 -15.23 -21.27 -2.15
C GLU A 459 -14.44 -22.53 -1.79
N VAL A 460 -14.12 -23.35 -2.79
CA VAL A 460 -13.36 -24.60 -2.60
C VAL A 460 -11.97 -24.29 -2.06
N THR A 461 -11.27 -23.32 -2.64
CA THR A 461 -9.91 -22.95 -2.21
C THR A 461 -9.91 -22.38 -0.78
N ALA A 462 -10.92 -21.59 -0.43
CA ALA A 462 -11.10 -21.04 0.91
C ALA A 462 -11.38 -22.14 1.95
N GLU A 463 -12.27 -23.08 1.65
CA GLU A 463 -12.56 -24.22 2.53
C GLU A 463 -11.31 -25.11 2.77
N GLN A 464 -10.58 -25.43 1.70
CA GLN A 464 -9.33 -26.19 1.81
C GLN A 464 -8.29 -25.45 2.67
N SER A 465 -8.18 -24.13 2.51
CA SER A 465 -7.26 -23.29 3.27
C SER A 465 -7.63 -23.21 4.76
N ARG A 466 -8.94 -23.16 5.07
CA ARG A 466 -9.45 -23.25 6.45
C ARG A 466 -9.14 -24.61 7.08
N LYS A 467 -9.39 -25.70 6.36
CA LYS A 467 -9.08 -27.07 6.81
C LYS A 467 -7.58 -27.25 7.07
N TRP A 468 -6.73 -26.72 6.18
CA TRP A 468 -5.28 -26.74 6.35
C TRP A 468 -4.87 -25.99 7.63
N THR A 469 -5.36 -24.77 7.82
CA THR A 469 -5.00 -23.93 8.98
C THR A 469 -5.47 -24.54 10.29
N SER A 470 -6.70 -25.05 10.35
CA SER A 470 -7.21 -25.77 11.51
C SER A 470 -6.35 -26.99 11.84
N THR A 471 -5.87 -27.72 10.83
CA THR A 471 -4.96 -28.86 11.01
C THR A 471 -3.62 -28.41 11.58
N CYS A 472 -3.04 -27.32 11.07
CA CYS A 472 -1.79 -26.75 11.59
C CYS A 472 -1.91 -26.33 13.06
N ILE A 473 -2.98 -25.61 13.42
CA ILE A 473 -3.25 -25.19 14.81
C ILE A 473 -3.35 -26.41 15.73
N LYS A 474 -4.14 -27.43 15.35
CA LYS A 474 -4.29 -28.67 16.14
C LYS A 474 -2.96 -29.39 16.34
N LYS A 475 -2.12 -29.48 15.30
CA LYS A 475 -0.80 -30.10 15.39
C LYS A 475 0.16 -29.33 16.30
N LEU A 476 0.16 -27.99 16.21
CA LEU A 476 0.97 -27.13 17.08
C LEU A 476 0.58 -27.32 18.54
N ILE A 477 -0.72 -27.29 18.85
CA ILE A 477 -1.23 -27.50 20.21
C ILE A 477 -0.88 -28.92 20.71
N LYS A 478 -1.06 -29.96 19.89
CA LYS A 478 -0.69 -31.35 20.23
C LYS A 478 0.80 -31.46 20.60
N ARG A 479 1.68 -30.68 19.95
CA ARG A 479 3.12 -30.61 20.25
C ARG A 479 3.49 -29.66 21.40
N GLY A 480 2.51 -29.21 22.17
CA GLY A 480 2.74 -28.40 23.37
C GLY A 480 2.92 -26.91 23.12
N HIS A 481 2.57 -26.40 21.93
CA HIS A 481 2.52 -24.95 21.67
C HIS A 481 1.45 -24.30 22.56
N LYS A 482 1.86 -23.31 23.35
CA LYS A 482 1.00 -22.62 24.33
C LYS A 482 1.01 -21.12 24.05
N ASN A 483 1.58 -20.33 24.94
CA ASN A 483 1.43 -18.87 24.96
C ASN A 483 2.68 -18.10 24.50
N VAL A 484 3.34 -18.59 23.46
CA VAL A 484 4.48 -17.91 22.81
C VAL A 484 4.16 -17.69 21.32
N PRO A 485 4.46 -16.50 20.75
CA PRO A 485 4.11 -16.18 19.35
C PRO A 485 4.75 -17.05 18.27
N MET A 486 5.91 -17.65 18.59
CA MET A 486 6.72 -18.48 17.70
C MET A 486 7.11 -19.78 18.41
N TYR A 487 7.45 -20.81 17.63
CA TYR A 487 7.88 -22.11 18.18
C TYR A 487 9.24 -22.03 18.90
N TYR A 488 10.19 -21.25 18.36
CA TYR A 488 11.50 -21.08 18.98
C TYR A 488 11.45 -20.05 20.12
N ARG A 489 12.06 -20.41 21.26
CA ARG A 489 12.18 -19.50 22.39
C ARG A 489 13.34 -18.55 22.18
N SER A 490 13.04 -17.26 22.11
CA SER A 490 14.01 -16.16 22.09
C SER A 490 13.48 -15.06 22.98
N GLU A 491 14.36 -14.25 23.58
CA GLU A 491 13.96 -13.01 24.26
C GLU A 491 13.12 -12.09 23.35
N LYS A 492 13.25 -12.26 22.01
CA LYS A 492 12.47 -11.56 20.99
C LYS A 492 10.97 -11.90 21.00
N TYR A 493 10.58 -13.08 21.49
CA TYR A 493 9.18 -13.56 21.44
C TYR A 493 8.69 -13.90 22.84
N PRO A 494 8.30 -12.89 23.63
CA PRO A 494 7.98 -13.08 25.03
C PRO A 494 6.72 -13.93 25.21
N LYS A 495 6.65 -14.60 26.37
CA LYS A 495 5.46 -15.33 26.80
C LYS A 495 4.32 -14.34 27.06
N ILE A 496 3.19 -14.54 26.41
CA ILE A 496 2.02 -13.68 26.58
C ILE A 496 1.16 -14.22 27.72
N LYS A 497 0.67 -13.33 28.59
CA LYS A 497 -0.16 -13.69 29.73
C LYS A 497 -1.58 -14.04 29.25
N THR A 498 -1.78 -15.30 28.87
CA THR A 498 -3.07 -15.87 28.46
C THR A 498 -3.07 -17.38 28.69
N ASN A 499 -4.27 -17.96 28.83
CA ASN A 499 -4.50 -19.41 28.90
C ASN A 499 -4.76 -20.02 27.51
N LEU A 500 -5.00 -19.18 26.49
CA LEU A 500 -5.20 -19.61 25.12
C LEU A 500 -3.87 -19.80 24.40
N PRO A 501 -3.81 -20.67 23.37
CA PRO A 501 -2.67 -20.72 22.47
C PRO A 501 -2.44 -19.36 21.79
N VAL A 502 -1.18 -18.92 21.71
CA VAL A 502 -0.77 -17.67 21.06
C VAL A 502 -0.06 -18.02 19.78
N LEU A 503 -0.53 -17.52 18.64
CA LEU A 503 0.07 -17.77 17.34
C LEU A 503 0.40 -16.44 16.66
N SER A 504 1.33 -16.43 15.72
CA SER A 504 1.58 -15.29 14.84
C SER A 504 1.25 -15.65 13.39
N HIS A 505 1.08 -14.65 12.53
CA HIS A 505 0.90 -14.92 11.10
C HIS A 505 2.15 -15.58 10.48
N ALA A 506 3.36 -15.21 10.93
CA ALA A 506 4.60 -15.83 10.48
C ALA A 506 4.72 -17.33 10.83
N ILE A 507 3.90 -17.85 11.75
CA ILE A 507 3.91 -19.29 12.06
C ILE A 507 3.28 -20.14 10.96
N LEU A 508 2.46 -19.54 10.08
CA LEU A 508 1.86 -20.22 8.93
C LEU A 508 2.78 -20.20 7.70
N GLU A 509 3.68 -19.22 7.63
CA GLU A 509 4.53 -18.93 6.49
C GLU A 509 6.01 -19.20 6.82
N SER A 510 6.49 -20.41 6.53
CA SER A 510 7.93 -20.75 6.62
C SER A 510 8.66 -20.47 5.30
N ASN A 511 9.97 -20.79 5.21
CA ASN A 511 10.74 -20.77 3.94
C ASN A 511 10.04 -21.50 2.78
N MET A 512 9.16 -22.46 3.09
CA MET A 512 8.54 -23.38 2.14
C MET A 512 7.05 -23.08 1.86
N GLN A 513 6.42 -22.17 2.61
CA GLN A 513 5.01 -21.80 2.46
C GLN A 513 4.88 -20.44 1.77
N ARG A 514 5.50 -20.31 0.59
CA ARG A 514 5.46 -19.13 -0.27
C ARG A 514 4.86 -19.47 -1.63
N THR A 515 4.46 -18.46 -2.38
CA THR A 515 3.99 -18.63 -3.77
C THR A 515 5.12 -18.44 -4.78
N SER A 516 4.85 -18.72 -6.05
CA SER A 516 5.78 -18.48 -7.15
C SER A 516 5.98 -16.99 -7.47
N GLU A 517 5.16 -16.09 -6.95
CA GLU A 517 5.28 -14.64 -7.18
C GLU A 517 6.58 -14.08 -6.57
N PRO A 518 7.43 -13.38 -7.36
CA PRO A 518 8.68 -12.78 -6.87
C PRO A 518 8.48 -11.44 -6.14
N LEU A 519 7.42 -11.28 -5.34
CA LEU A 519 7.15 -10.06 -4.57
C LEU A 519 7.56 -10.13 -3.10
N GLY A 520 8.16 -11.25 -2.67
CA GLY A 520 8.59 -11.46 -1.28
C GLY A 520 7.80 -12.57 -0.57
N ARG A 521 7.80 -12.51 0.77
CA ARG A 521 7.09 -13.46 1.64
C ARG A 521 5.81 -12.81 2.20
N SER A 522 4.85 -12.57 1.32
CA SER A 522 3.56 -11.98 1.69
C SER A 522 2.42 -12.96 1.48
N CYS A 523 1.50 -13.00 2.44
CA CYS A 523 0.30 -13.83 2.36
C CYS A 523 -0.65 -13.37 1.27
N LEU A 524 -0.55 -12.11 0.85
CA LEU A 524 -1.35 -11.52 -0.23
C LEU A 524 -0.92 -12.03 -1.61
N THR A 525 0.24 -12.69 -1.75
CA THR A 525 0.74 -13.15 -3.05
C THR A 525 -0.08 -14.30 -3.66
N GLY A 526 -1.02 -14.93 -2.97
CA GLY A 526 -1.92 -15.92 -3.56
C GLY A 526 -3.20 -16.09 -2.76
N PHE A 527 -4.30 -16.39 -3.43
CA PHE A 527 -5.61 -16.47 -2.75
C PHE A 527 -5.65 -17.54 -1.65
N SER A 528 -5.11 -18.73 -1.92
CA SER A 528 -5.02 -19.82 -0.93
C SER A 528 -4.18 -19.44 0.28
N LEU A 529 -3.09 -18.69 0.08
CA LEU A 529 -2.21 -18.24 1.15
C LEU A 529 -2.89 -17.19 2.02
N LEU A 530 -3.54 -16.20 1.40
CA LEU A 530 -4.40 -15.23 2.09
C LEU A 530 -5.46 -15.95 2.93
N MET A 531 -6.17 -16.92 2.33
CA MET A 531 -7.24 -17.64 3.03
C MET A 531 -6.76 -18.46 4.23
N ARG A 532 -5.50 -18.91 4.27
CA ARG A 532 -4.92 -19.53 5.47
C ARG A 532 -4.77 -18.54 6.61
N HIS A 533 -4.39 -17.31 6.30
CA HIS A 533 -4.25 -16.24 7.30
C HIS A 533 -5.63 -15.71 7.74
N VAL A 534 -6.58 -15.63 6.82
CA VAL A 534 -8.00 -15.37 7.15
C VAL A 534 -8.51 -16.43 8.10
N ALA A 535 -8.25 -17.71 7.84
CA ALA A 535 -8.66 -18.79 8.73
C ALA A 535 -8.05 -18.68 10.14
N LEU A 536 -6.78 -18.27 10.26
CA LEU A 536 -6.17 -17.99 11.57
C LEU A 536 -6.90 -16.89 12.31
N TRP A 537 -7.20 -15.79 11.62
CA TRP A 537 -7.95 -14.67 12.16
C TRP A 537 -9.39 -15.06 12.55
N GLU A 538 -10.06 -15.91 11.75
CA GLU A 538 -11.37 -16.48 12.09
C GLU A 538 -11.32 -17.31 13.38
N GLU A 539 -10.23 -18.05 13.65
CA GLU A 539 -10.06 -18.79 14.90
C GLU A 539 -9.86 -17.88 16.12
N GLU A 540 -9.19 -16.74 15.96
CA GLU A 540 -9.13 -15.71 17.01
C GLU A 540 -10.52 -15.11 17.27
N VAL A 541 -11.28 -14.79 16.22
CA VAL A 541 -12.65 -14.27 16.35
C VAL A 541 -13.55 -15.24 17.10
N LYS A 542 -13.39 -16.56 16.88
CA LYS A 542 -14.11 -17.61 17.62
C LYS A 542 -13.66 -17.75 19.09
N GLY A 543 -12.56 -17.10 19.48
CA GLY A 543 -11.99 -17.19 20.83
C GLY A 543 -11.14 -18.42 21.09
N ASN A 544 -10.70 -19.12 20.04
CA ASN A 544 -9.93 -20.37 20.17
C ASN A 544 -8.43 -20.13 20.39
N ILE A 545 -7.92 -18.98 19.91
CA ILE A 545 -6.51 -18.60 19.98
C ILE A 545 -6.38 -17.08 20.23
N VAL A 546 -5.16 -16.63 20.50
CA VAL A 546 -4.75 -15.22 20.47
C VAL A 546 -3.73 -15.03 19.36
N ILE A 547 -3.90 -14.02 18.52
CA ILE A 547 -2.89 -13.67 17.51
C ILE A 547 -1.96 -12.61 18.08
N TYR A 548 -0.66 -12.86 18.00
CA TYR A 548 0.36 -11.86 18.17
C TYR A 548 0.60 -11.16 16.83
N ASP A 549 -0.14 -10.08 16.60
CA ASP A 549 -0.33 -9.39 15.33
C ASP A 549 0.86 -8.54 14.86
N GLN A 550 1.99 -8.56 15.59
CA GLN A 550 3.20 -7.84 15.20
C GLN A 550 4.13 -8.67 14.31
N ILE A 551 3.90 -9.98 14.17
CA ILE A 551 4.83 -10.90 13.53
C ILE A 551 4.19 -11.52 12.28
N PHE A 552 4.65 -11.04 11.12
CA PHE A 552 4.31 -11.53 9.79
C PHE A 552 5.56 -12.02 9.07
N ALA A 553 5.44 -12.97 8.14
CA ALA A 553 6.61 -13.51 7.45
C ALA A 553 7.38 -12.45 6.66
N GLU A 554 6.66 -11.50 6.05
CA GLU A 554 7.22 -10.33 5.35
C GLU A 554 8.25 -9.56 6.19
N ASN A 555 7.99 -9.44 7.50
CA ASN A 555 8.81 -8.66 8.42
C ASN A 555 9.78 -9.51 9.25
N THR A 556 9.53 -10.82 9.33
CA THR A 556 10.25 -11.74 10.23
C THR A 556 11.39 -12.45 9.54
N TYR A 557 11.20 -12.80 8.26
CA TYR A 557 12.21 -13.49 7.48
C TYR A 557 12.64 -12.60 6.32
N GLY A 558 13.93 -12.48 6.06
CA GLY A 558 14.38 -11.75 4.89
C GLY A 558 13.97 -12.44 3.57
N GLU A 559 13.99 -11.65 2.51
CA GLU A 559 13.73 -12.13 1.16
C GLU A 559 14.92 -12.94 0.64
N GLY A 560 14.69 -14.22 0.36
CA GLY A 560 15.77 -15.12 -0.05
C GLY A 560 16.80 -15.29 1.07
N LEU A 561 17.99 -14.74 0.87
CA LEU A 561 19.12 -14.76 1.79
C LEU A 561 19.22 -13.51 2.68
N ALA A 562 18.42 -12.45 2.45
CA ALA A 562 18.50 -11.20 3.20
C ALA A 562 18.36 -11.40 4.72
N ASN A 563 19.07 -10.60 5.52
CA ASN A 563 19.00 -10.66 6.99
C ASN A 563 17.94 -9.71 7.55
N PHE A 564 17.62 -8.66 6.81
CA PHE A 564 16.71 -7.62 7.25
C PHE A 564 15.50 -7.53 6.33
N SER A 565 14.33 -7.28 6.92
CA SER A 565 13.10 -7.02 6.16
C SER A 565 13.18 -5.68 5.44
N TYR A 566 12.22 -5.39 4.56
CA TYR A 566 12.25 -4.15 3.78
C TYR A 566 12.15 -2.90 4.66
N ASP A 567 11.52 -2.98 5.82
CA ASP A 567 11.20 -1.80 6.63
C ASP A 567 12.44 -1.05 7.10
N ASP A 568 12.53 0.21 6.68
CA ASP A 568 13.54 1.21 7.04
C ASP A 568 13.40 1.66 8.51
N THR A 569 13.09 0.77 9.45
CA THR A 569 12.90 1.13 10.84
C THR A 569 13.34 0.02 11.80
N PRO A 570 14.07 0.35 12.88
CA PRO A 570 14.32 -0.61 13.95
C PRO A 570 13.00 -1.02 14.63
N GLU A 571 12.94 -2.23 15.20
CA GLU A 571 11.79 -2.69 15.98
C GLU A 571 11.65 -1.88 17.29
N TYR A 572 10.54 -1.15 17.47
CA TYR A 572 10.19 -0.49 18.72
C TYR A 572 8.69 -0.47 18.97
N SER A 573 8.31 -0.41 20.24
CA SER A 573 6.93 -0.21 20.66
C SER A 573 6.69 1.26 20.97
N TRP A 574 5.60 1.81 20.43
CA TRP A 574 5.12 3.15 20.77
C TRP A 574 4.05 3.01 21.86
N ASP A 575 4.51 2.94 23.10
CA ASP A 575 3.67 2.75 24.30
C ASP A 575 4.30 3.44 25.53
N LYS A 576 3.75 3.17 26.72
CA LYS A 576 4.21 3.74 28.00
C LYS A 576 5.68 3.44 28.36
N GLU A 577 6.28 2.42 27.76
CA GLU A 577 7.68 2.02 27.99
C GLU A 577 8.64 2.73 27.02
N PHE A 578 8.11 3.45 26.02
CA PHE A 578 8.90 4.17 25.04
C PHE A 578 9.80 5.24 25.69
N LYS A 579 11.09 5.16 25.39
CA LYS A 579 12.10 6.14 25.78
C LYS A 579 12.93 6.52 24.56
N ILE A 580 13.09 7.83 24.34
CA ILE A 580 13.87 8.37 23.21
C ILE A 580 15.30 7.84 23.21
N ALA A 581 15.97 7.78 24.37
CA ALA A 581 17.35 7.28 24.46
C ALA A 581 17.48 5.82 24.02
N ASP A 582 16.52 4.97 24.39
CA ASP A 582 16.52 3.55 24.00
C ASP A 582 16.18 3.40 22.52
N PHE A 583 15.31 4.25 21.98
CA PHE A 583 15.02 4.29 20.56
C PHE A 583 16.24 4.72 19.72
N CYS A 584 16.97 5.74 20.16
CA CYS A 584 18.22 6.17 19.52
C CYS A 584 19.25 5.02 19.48
N LYS A 585 19.46 4.32 20.61
CA LYS A 585 20.33 3.13 20.65
C LYS A 585 19.88 2.03 19.69
N LYS A 586 18.57 1.83 19.53
CA LYS A 586 18.02 0.86 18.57
C LYS A 586 18.27 1.29 17.12
N ILE A 587 18.17 2.58 16.79
CA ILE A 587 18.54 3.12 15.48
C ILE A 587 20.03 2.89 15.21
N ASP A 588 20.89 3.22 16.18
CA ASP A 588 22.34 3.05 16.03
C ASP A 588 22.72 1.57 15.87
N LYS A 589 22.09 0.68 16.64
CA LYS A 589 22.25 -0.77 16.49
C LYS A 589 21.80 -1.25 15.12
N PHE A 590 20.69 -0.74 14.60
CA PHE A 590 20.17 -1.10 13.28
C PHE A 590 21.17 -0.71 12.17
N ASN A 591 21.62 0.54 12.14
CA ASN A 591 22.63 1.00 11.20
C ASN A 591 23.95 0.21 11.31
N ALA A 592 24.40 -0.12 12.53
CA ALA A 592 25.59 -0.95 12.73
C ALA A 592 25.40 -2.38 12.21
N SER A 593 24.20 -2.93 12.32
CA SER A 593 23.86 -4.27 11.84
C SER A 593 23.81 -4.32 10.31
N GLU A 594 23.24 -3.29 9.69
CA GLU A 594 23.26 -3.10 8.23
C GLU A 594 24.68 -2.95 7.70
N THR A 595 25.49 -2.10 8.34
CA THR A 595 26.92 -1.93 8.00
C THR A 595 27.64 -3.28 8.09
N LYS A 596 27.43 -4.02 9.17
CA LYS A 596 28.05 -5.34 9.32
C LYS A 596 27.64 -6.29 8.19
N GLY A 597 26.34 -6.39 7.89
CA GLY A 597 25.82 -7.29 6.85
C GLY A 597 26.38 -6.98 5.46
N VAL A 598 26.39 -5.70 5.05
CA VAL A 598 26.90 -5.29 3.75
C VAL A 598 28.40 -5.59 3.62
N PHE A 599 29.21 -5.27 4.63
CA PHE A 599 30.67 -5.46 4.55
C PHE A 599 31.11 -6.92 4.71
N GLU A 600 30.39 -7.75 5.48
CA GLU A 600 30.63 -9.20 5.51
C GLU A 600 30.41 -9.84 4.13
N SER A 601 29.46 -9.32 3.36
CA SER A 601 29.21 -9.75 1.98
C SER A 601 30.30 -9.28 1.02
N ILE A 602 30.73 -8.01 1.09
CA ILE A 602 31.67 -7.43 0.14
C ILE A 602 33.12 -7.92 0.34
N ARG A 603 33.50 -8.29 1.57
CA ARG A 603 34.89 -8.70 1.93
C ARG A 603 35.45 -9.84 1.08
N TYR A 604 34.61 -10.66 0.46
CA TYR A 604 35.05 -11.73 -0.42
C TYR A 604 35.52 -11.26 -1.81
N HIS A 605 35.28 -10.00 -2.16
CA HIS A 605 35.57 -9.43 -3.48
C HIS A 605 36.49 -8.21 -3.39
N ILE A 606 36.29 -7.31 -2.41
CA ILE A 606 37.06 -6.06 -2.27
C ILE A 606 37.36 -5.79 -0.79
N ASP A 607 38.62 -5.55 -0.43
CA ASP A 607 39.03 -5.21 0.93
C ASP A 607 38.77 -3.72 1.21
N ILE A 608 37.87 -3.43 2.14
CA ILE A 608 37.47 -2.06 2.47
C ILE A 608 37.18 -1.95 3.97
N ASP A 609 37.70 -0.89 4.60
CA ASP A 609 37.45 -0.66 6.02
C ASP A 609 36.06 -0.08 6.25
N LYS A 610 35.22 -0.87 6.94
CA LYS A 610 33.86 -0.46 7.35
C LYS A 610 33.82 0.75 8.28
N THR A 611 34.92 1.08 8.97
CA THR A 611 34.98 2.20 9.90
C THR A 611 35.03 3.55 9.18
N ASP A 612 35.53 3.58 7.95
CA ASP A 612 35.61 4.79 7.13
C ASP A 612 34.29 5.08 6.38
N HIS A 613 33.44 4.06 6.17
CA HIS A 613 32.23 4.16 5.36
C HIS A 613 30.99 3.54 6.03
N PRO A 614 30.51 4.11 7.16
CA PRO A 614 29.36 3.55 7.88
C PRO A 614 28.06 3.67 7.08
N VAL A 615 27.28 2.59 7.01
CA VAL A 615 25.93 2.59 6.44
C VAL A 615 24.97 3.25 7.44
N LYS A 616 24.24 4.25 6.99
CA LYS A 616 23.21 4.98 7.73
C LYS A 616 21.90 4.95 6.96
N ARG A 617 21.02 3.99 7.25
CA ARG A 617 19.66 3.93 6.68
C ARG A 617 18.68 4.87 7.37
N LEU A 618 18.93 5.14 8.65
CA LEU A 618 18.18 6.09 9.45
C LEU A 618 19.13 7.06 10.15
N THR A 619 18.66 8.27 10.37
CA THR A 619 19.37 9.28 11.15
C THR A 619 18.41 9.97 12.10
N TYR A 620 18.95 10.64 13.11
CA TYR A 620 18.15 11.43 14.04
C TYR A 620 18.91 12.65 14.57
N ALA A 621 18.13 13.65 14.99
CA ALA A 621 18.61 14.88 15.62
C ALA A 621 17.54 15.48 16.54
N ASP A 622 17.91 16.53 17.27
CA ASP A 622 17.03 17.34 18.13
C ASP A 622 16.36 18.52 17.40
N SER A 623 16.60 18.64 16.09
CA SER A 623 16.11 19.72 15.23
C SER A 623 16.05 19.27 13.77
N VAL A 624 15.20 19.93 12.98
CA VAL A 624 15.06 19.66 11.54
C VAL A 624 16.29 20.16 10.78
N GLU A 625 16.83 21.30 11.17
CA GLU A 625 18.03 21.89 10.56
C GLU A 625 19.21 20.94 10.65
N LYS A 626 19.40 20.30 11.81
CA LYS A 626 20.46 19.32 11.99
C LYS A 626 20.16 18.02 11.26
N VAL A 627 18.91 17.52 11.29
CA VAL A 627 18.58 16.25 10.60
C VAL A 627 18.74 16.36 9.08
N LEU A 628 18.54 17.55 8.50
CA LEU A 628 18.70 17.83 7.08
C LEU A 628 20.13 18.28 6.70
N SER A 629 21.05 18.35 7.66
CA SER A 629 22.43 18.76 7.40
C SER A 629 23.25 17.62 6.78
N PRO A 630 24.35 17.95 6.05
CA PRO A 630 25.23 16.94 5.45
C PRO A 630 25.80 15.91 6.43
N GLU A 631 26.01 16.28 7.70
CA GLU A 631 26.47 15.36 8.76
C GLU A 631 25.49 14.18 8.98
N LYS A 632 24.21 14.44 8.73
CA LYS A 632 23.11 13.52 8.99
C LYS A 632 22.61 12.84 7.73
N ASP A 633 23.24 13.01 6.58
CA ASP A 633 22.83 12.35 5.34
C ASP A 633 22.78 10.84 5.45
N ILE A 634 21.74 10.28 4.83
CA ILE A 634 21.56 8.85 4.71
C ILE A 634 22.60 8.38 3.70
N LYS A 635 23.37 7.37 4.10
CA LYS A 635 24.48 6.84 3.30
C LYS A 635 24.36 5.33 3.23
N LEU A 636 24.25 4.83 2.01
CA LEU A 636 24.21 3.41 1.71
C LEU A 636 25.52 3.00 1.03
N VAL A 637 25.89 1.73 1.16
CA VAL A 637 27.02 1.15 0.43
C VAL A 637 26.46 0.13 -0.55
N LEU A 638 26.90 0.20 -1.79
CA LEU A 638 26.41 -0.59 -2.91
C LEU A 638 27.59 -1.26 -3.62
N VAL A 639 27.31 -2.40 -4.24
CA VAL A 639 28.20 -3.00 -5.23
C VAL A 639 27.61 -2.80 -6.61
N LEU A 640 28.39 -2.16 -7.46
CA LEU A 640 28.02 -1.71 -8.81
C LEU A 640 29.22 -1.89 -9.74
N SER A 641 29.09 -1.57 -11.04
CA SER A 641 30.27 -1.35 -11.90
C SER A 641 30.61 0.14 -12.01
N PRO A 642 31.89 0.50 -12.23
CA PRO A 642 32.27 1.89 -12.49
C PRO A 642 31.49 2.52 -13.66
N LYS A 643 31.22 1.71 -14.70
CA LYS A 643 30.37 2.12 -15.83
C LYS A 643 28.96 2.51 -15.37
N PHE A 644 28.30 1.68 -14.57
CA PHE A 644 26.94 1.97 -14.09
C PHE A 644 26.91 3.15 -13.13
N VAL A 645 27.92 3.31 -12.26
CA VAL A 645 28.05 4.49 -11.38
C VAL A 645 28.10 5.78 -12.19
N ASN A 646 28.93 5.82 -13.24
CA ASN A 646 29.03 6.98 -14.12
C ASN A 646 27.72 7.26 -14.86
N TYR A 647 27.06 6.21 -15.39
CA TYR A 647 25.75 6.34 -16.02
C TYR A 647 24.70 6.90 -15.04
N ALA A 648 24.57 6.31 -13.86
CA ALA A 648 23.60 6.72 -12.84
C ALA A 648 23.85 8.16 -12.39
N ASN A 649 25.10 8.54 -12.10
CA ASN A 649 25.45 9.93 -11.76
C ASN A 649 25.10 10.90 -12.87
N LYS A 650 25.39 10.57 -14.14
CA LYS A 650 25.01 11.40 -15.29
C LYS A 650 23.50 11.63 -15.31
N VAL A 651 22.70 10.55 -15.24
CA VAL A 651 21.24 10.63 -15.24
C VAL A 651 20.72 11.47 -14.07
N LEU A 652 21.25 11.26 -12.86
CA LEU A 652 20.85 11.98 -11.65
C LEU A 652 21.19 13.48 -11.73
N VAL A 653 22.41 13.83 -12.11
CA VAL A 653 22.86 15.23 -12.19
C VAL A 653 22.13 15.97 -13.31
N ASP A 654 21.95 15.37 -14.48
CA ASP A 654 21.18 15.96 -15.58
C ASP A 654 19.70 16.17 -15.18
N ALA A 655 19.14 15.25 -14.40
CA ALA A 655 17.78 15.37 -13.89
C ALA A 655 17.63 16.44 -12.81
N LEU A 656 18.57 16.53 -11.88
CA LEU A 656 18.63 17.59 -10.87
C LEU A 656 18.79 18.97 -11.52
N ALA A 657 19.67 19.11 -12.51
CA ALA A 657 19.84 20.35 -13.26
C ALA A 657 18.54 20.77 -13.96
N ALA A 658 17.85 19.84 -14.61
CA ALA A 658 16.55 20.10 -15.24
C ALA A 658 15.45 20.46 -14.23
N ALA A 659 15.53 19.93 -13.01
CA ALA A 659 14.63 20.25 -11.90
C ALA A 659 14.98 21.58 -11.19
N GLY A 660 16.01 22.30 -11.63
CA GLY A 660 16.42 23.60 -11.07
C GLY A 660 17.55 23.54 -10.04
N TYR A 661 18.24 22.40 -9.93
CA TYR A 661 19.34 22.17 -8.98
C TYR A 661 20.67 21.86 -9.71
N PRO A 662 21.20 22.80 -10.53
CA PRO A 662 22.45 22.58 -11.25
C PRO A 662 23.67 22.56 -10.31
N GLY A 663 24.72 21.83 -10.70
CA GLY A 663 25.97 21.77 -9.92
C GLY A 663 25.88 20.93 -8.65
N HIS A 664 24.83 20.13 -8.49
CA HIS A 664 24.72 19.15 -7.42
C HIS A 664 25.89 18.15 -7.48
N ALA A 665 26.47 17.82 -6.33
CA ALA A 665 27.54 16.83 -6.25
C ALA A 665 27.02 15.45 -6.70
N ASN A 666 27.93 14.62 -7.21
CA ASN A 666 27.61 13.25 -7.60
C ASN A 666 27.02 12.47 -6.41
N PRO A 667 25.81 11.91 -6.52
CA PRO A 667 25.20 11.17 -5.42
C PRO A 667 25.86 9.82 -5.14
N LEU A 668 26.56 9.26 -6.14
CA LEU A 668 27.33 8.04 -6.04
C LEU A 668 28.83 8.35 -6.10
N GLU A 669 29.58 7.88 -5.12
CA GLU A 669 31.04 8.01 -5.05
C GLU A 669 31.68 6.63 -4.97
N VAL A 670 32.57 6.31 -5.93
CA VAL A 670 33.35 5.07 -5.91
C VAL A 670 34.38 5.19 -4.78
N VAL A 671 34.32 4.25 -3.85
CA VAL A 671 35.21 4.21 -2.69
C VAL A 671 36.35 3.23 -2.89
N ASN A 672 36.07 2.10 -3.53
CA ASN A 672 37.08 1.11 -3.88
C ASN A 672 36.66 0.41 -5.18
N GLN A 673 37.63 0.05 -6.01
CA GLN A 673 37.45 -0.65 -7.27
C GLN A 673 38.61 -1.62 -7.47
N ASP A 674 38.36 -2.75 -8.11
CA ASP A 674 39.43 -3.65 -8.53
C ASP A 674 40.19 -3.02 -9.71
N ASP A 675 41.52 -3.06 -9.68
CA ASP A 675 42.38 -2.30 -10.62
C ASP A 675 42.29 -2.78 -12.09
N ASP A 676 41.65 -3.93 -12.36
CA ASP A 676 41.87 -4.68 -13.59
C ASP A 676 40.81 -4.57 -14.70
N GLU A 677 39.67 -3.86 -14.57
CA GLU A 677 38.76 -3.64 -15.73
C GLU A 677 37.60 -2.65 -15.49
N SER A 678 37.12 -1.93 -16.51
CA SER A 678 35.94 -1.03 -16.40
C SER A 678 34.60 -1.75 -16.19
N THR A 679 34.63 -3.08 -16.27
CA THR A 679 33.52 -4.04 -16.13
C THR A 679 33.53 -4.77 -14.79
N SER A 680 34.54 -4.56 -13.94
CA SER A 680 34.64 -5.18 -12.62
C SER A 680 33.64 -4.58 -11.61
N ASP A 681 33.39 -5.32 -10.53
CA ASP A 681 32.66 -4.83 -9.37
C ASP A 681 33.45 -3.69 -8.70
N CYS A 682 32.74 -2.67 -8.24
CA CYS A 682 33.26 -1.59 -7.41
C CYS A 682 32.32 -1.36 -6.22
N VAL A 683 32.88 -0.83 -5.14
CA VAL A 683 32.13 -0.40 -3.97
C VAL A 683 31.87 1.09 -4.09
N ALA A 684 30.58 1.46 -4.12
CA ALA A 684 30.17 2.85 -4.18
C ALA A 684 29.34 3.23 -2.95
N THR A 685 29.53 4.44 -2.45
CA THR A 685 28.59 5.04 -1.50
C THR A 685 27.50 5.78 -2.23
N TRP A 686 26.26 5.61 -1.77
CA TRP A 686 25.09 6.32 -2.26
C TRP A 686 24.56 7.25 -1.17
N THR A 687 24.58 8.55 -1.43
CA THR A 687 24.11 9.57 -0.49
C THR A 687 22.71 10.05 -0.85
N LEU A 688 21.81 10.00 0.15
CA LEU A 688 20.49 10.62 0.12
C LEU A 688 20.50 11.84 1.05
N ASP A 689 20.71 13.00 0.45
CA ASP A 689 20.78 14.30 1.12
C ASP A 689 19.39 14.95 1.25
N SER A 690 19.32 16.21 1.71
CA SER A 690 18.06 16.96 1.83
C SER A 690 17.30 17.17 0.51
N THR A 691 17.94 16.90 -0.64
CA THR A 691 17.34 17.01 -1.97
C THR A 691 16.84 15.65 -2.44
N LEU A 692 17.73 14.66 -2.52
CA LEU A 692 17.46 13.33 -3.07
C LEU A 692 16.65 12.43 -2.13
N ASN A 693 16.48 12.81 -0.86
CA ASN A 693 15.54 12.12 0.02
C ASN A 693 14.08 12.31 -0.44
N TRP A 694 13.75 13.43 -1.11
CA TRP A 694 12.43 13.65 -1.71
C TRP A 694 12.23 12.80 -2.96
N GLN A 695 11.08 12.15 -3.04
CA GLN A 695 10.65 11.38 -4.21
C GLN A 695 9.73 12.22 -5.12
N MET A 696 9.61 11.83 -6.39
CA MET A 696 8.82 12.54 -7.41
C MET A 696 9.33 13.95 -7.78
N LEU A 697 10.61 14.21 -7.58
CA LEU A 697 11.23 15.43 -8.10
C LEU A 697 11.34 15.38 -9.62
N ASP A 698 11.89 14.29 -10.14
CA ASP A 698 12.02 13.99 -11.57
C ASP A 698 11.95 12.47 -11.74
N ARG A 699 11.26 12.01 -12.78
CA ARG A 699 11.06 10.59 -13.04
C ARG A 699 12.37 9.83 -13.20
N ARG A 700 13.38 10.43 -13.82
CA ARG A 700 14.70 9.81 -14.03
C ARG A 700 15.39 9.49 -12.71
N ILE A 701 15.25 10.38 -11.72
CA ILE A 701 15.79 10.19 -10.37
C ILE A 701 15.11 9.00 -9.70
N ASP A 702 13.78 8.93 -9.77
CA ASP A 702 13.01 7.83 -9.19
C ASP A 702 13.38 6.46 -9.80
N GLU A 703 13.59 6.39 -11.13
CA GLU A 703 13.99 5.14 -11.81
C GLU A 703 15.38 4.68 -11.41
N VAL A 704 16.36 5.59 -11.39
CA VAL A 704 17.72 5.25 -10.91
C VAL A 704 17.67 4.80 -9.45
N ARG A 705 16.90 5.50 -8.61
CA ARG A 705 16.73 5.17 -7.19
C ARG A 705 16.17 3.78 -6.98
N GLU A 706 15.14 3.37 -7.73
CA GLU A 706 14.58 2.00 -7.63
C GLU A 706 15.59 0.94 -8.08
N ILE A 707 16.41 1.20 -9.10
CA ILE A 707 17.45 0.28 -9.53
C ILE A 707 18.59 0.18 -8.52
N LEU A 708 19.03 1.29 -7.90
CA LEU A 708 20.01 1.25 -6.82
C LEU A 708 19.51 0.43 -5.62
N TRP A 709 18.23 0.52 -5.29
CA TRP A 709 17.63 -0.37 -4.28
C TRP A 709 17.57 -1.84 -4.73
N ALA A 710 17.41 -2.12 -6.01
CA ALA A 710 17.49 -3.49 -6.53
C ALA A 710 18.89 -4.06 -6.34
N TYR A 711 19.94 -3.30 -6.68
CA TYR A 711 21.33 -3.67 -6.43
C TYR A 711 21.61 -3.85 -4.93
N HIS A 712 21.23 -2.88 -4.09
CA HIS A 712 21.40 -3.00 -2.64
C HIS A 712 20.86 -4.34 -2.10
N ARG A 713 19.68 -4.76 -2.57
CA ARG A 713 19.02 -5.99 -2.09
C ARG A 713 19.60 -7.26 -2.69
N ALA A 714 19.93 -7.25 -3.98
CA ALA A 714 20.50 -8.41 -4.64
C ALA A 714 21.91 -8.73 -4.12
N PHE A 715 22.65 -7.71 -3.67
CA PHE A 715 24.04 -7.84 -3.22
C PHE A 715 24.20 -7.78 -1.69
N GLU A 716 23.10 -7.72 -0.92
CA GLU A 716 23.12 -7.78 0.55
C GLU A 716 23.78 -9.08 1.06
N HIS A 717 23.76 -10.16 0.27
CA HIS A 717 24.40 -11.46 0.52
C HIS A 717 25.17 -11.98 -0.69
N MET A 718 26.45 -11.60 -0.79
CA MET A 718 27.36 -11.97 -1.89
C MET A 718 27.78 -13.45 -1.92
N ILE A 719 27.41 -14.25 -0.91
CA ILE A 719 27.72 -15.69 -0.81
C ILE A 719 26.93 -16.51 -1.87
N ALA A 720 25.99 -15.88 -2.58
CA ALA A 720 25.24 -16.49 -3.66
C ALA A 720 26.11 -16.75 -4.91
N ASP A 721 26.01 -17.98 -5.43
CA ASP A 721 26.43 -18.36 -6.79
C ASP A 721 25.98 -17.31 -7.83
N PRO A 722 26.80 -16.97 -8.86
CA PRO A 722 26.49 -15.91 -9.83
C PRO A 722 25.10 -16.00 -10.47
N ASP A 723 24.63 -17.21 -10.82
CA ASP A 723 23.30 -17.40 -11.41
C ASP A 723 22.18 -17.03 -10.42
N MET A 724 22.36 -17.38 -9.14
CA MET A 724 21.41 -17.04 -8.10
C MET A 724 21.38 -15.52 -7.84
N ARG A 725 22.54 -14.86 -7.93
CA ARG A 725 22.66 -13.41 -7.83
C ARG A 725 21.90 -12.72 -8.98
N ALA A 726 22.06 -13.22 -10.20
CA ALA A 726 21.35 -12.72 -11.38
C ALA A 726 19.82 -12.84 -11.22
N GLN A 727 19.35 -14.01 -10.78
CA GLN A 727 17.93 -14.26 -10.53
C GLN A 727 17.35 -13.36 -9.44
N LEU A 728 18.09 -13.12 -8.35
CA LEU A 728 17.69 -12.21 -7.28
C LEU A 728 17.62 -10.76 -7.78
N LEU A 729 18.61 -10.32 -8.57
CA LEU A 729 18.60 -8.99 -9.16
C LEU A 729 17.39 -8.79 -10.09
N ILE A 730 17.13 -9.74 -10.99
CA ILE A 730 15.95 -9.69 -11.88
C ILE A 730 14.65 -9.63 -11.08
N ALA A 731 14.54 -10.42 -10.01
CA ALA A 731 13.38 -10.38 -9.12
C ALA A 731 13.21 -9.02 -8.45
N GLN A 732 14.29 -8.43 -7.93
CA GLN A 732 14.25 -7.11 -7.31
C GLN A 732 13.93 -6.01 -8.33
N ILE A 733 14.50 -6.05 -9.54
CA ILE A 733 14.17 -5.14 -10.62
C ILE A 733 12.68 -5.26 -11.00
N SER A 734 12.19 -6.49 -11.16
CA SER A 734 10.79 -6.74 -11.53
C SER A 734 9.80 -6.23 -10.47
N LYS A 735 10.15 -6.35 -9.19
CA LYS A 735 9.36 -5.85 -8.05
C LYS A 735 9.30 -4.33 -8.01
N ARG A 736 10.41 -3.66 -8.35
CA ARG A 736 10.63 -2.22 -8.24
C ARG A 736 10.32 -1.43 -9.51
N ALA A 737 10.11 -2.12 -10.62
CA ALA A 737 9.64 -1.52 -11.86
C ALA A 737 8.36 -0.72 -11.59
N ILE A 738 8.47 0.61 -11.66
CA ILE A 738 7.37 1.49 -11.31
C ILE A 738 6.24 1.30 -12.33
N ARG A 739 5.04 1.01 -11.83
CA ARG A 739 3.83 0.76 -12.62
C ARG A 739 2.66 1.60 -12.12
N GLN A 740 1.79 1.99 -13.05
CA GLN A 740 0.56 2.72 -12.75
C GLN A 740 -0.56 1.76 -12.35
N ASN A 741 -0.81 0.75 -13.17
CA ASN A 741 -1.83 -0.27 -12.96
C ASN A 741 -1.32 -1.66 -13.41
N VAL A 742 -2.07 -2.69 -13.05
CA VAL A 742 -1.82 -4.06 -13.52
C VAL A 742 -2.38 -4.24 -14.94
N GLU A 743 -1.53 -4.61 -15.88
CA GLU A 743 -1.96 -5.00 -17.23
C GLU A 743 -2.80 -6.29 -17.15
N ASP A 744 -4.00 -6.25 -17.76
CA ASP A 744 -4.96 -7.36 -17.79
C ASP A 744 -5.44 -7.79 -16.39
N GLU A 745 -5.99 -6.85 -15.60
CA GLU A 745 -6.49 -7.00 -14.22
C GLU A 745 -7.19 -8.35 -13.93
N HIS A 746 -8.17 -8.74 -14.75
CA HIS A 746 -8.91 -9.99 -14.57
C HIS A 746 -8.07 -11.24 -14.86
N GLU A 747 -7.13 -11.18 -15.81
CA GLU A 747 -6.19 -12.28 -16.06
C GLU A 747 -5.24 -12.43 -14.86
N ALA A 748 -4.71 -11.31 -14.35
CA ALA A 748 -3.87 -11.31 -13.16
C ALA A 748 -4.61 -11.85 -11.93
N PHE A 749 -5.90 -11.55 -11.78
CA PHE A 749 -6.75 -12.14 -10.74
C PHE A 749 -6.88 -13.66 -10.88
N VAL A 750 -7.12 -14.17 -12.11
CA VAL A 750 -7.21 -15.61 -12.35
C VAL A 750 -5.89 -16.32 -12.01
N ILE A 751 -4.75 -15.74 -12.38
CA ILE A 751 -3.42 -16.26 -12.00
C ILE A 751 -3.27 -16.27 -10.47
N TRP A 752 -3.67 -15.19 -9.79
CA TRP A 752 -3.58 -15.08 -8.33
C TRP A 752 -4.43 -16.10 -7.58
N VAL A 753 -5.65 -16.38 -8.06
CA VAL A 753 -6.51 -17.44 -7.52
C VAL A 753 -5.89 -18.82 -7.77
N GLY A 754 -5.36 -19.05 -8.97
CA GLY A 754 -4.77 -20.31 -9.37
C GLY A 754 -3.42 -20.60 -8.75
N ARG A 755 -2.75 -19.63 -8.15
CA ARG A 755 -1.37 -19.77 -7.68
C ARG A 755 -1.27 -20.80 -6.55
N LYS A 756 -0.45 -21.83 -6.77
CA LYS A 756 -0.15 -22.84 -5.76
C LYS A 756 0.91 -22.32 -4.77
N PRO A 757 0.70 -22.49 -3.45
CA PRO A 757 1.81 -22.47 -2.50
C PRO A 757 2.78 -23.61 -2.82
N TYR A 758 4.07 -23.37 -2.63
CA TYR A 758 5.15 -24.28 -3.05
C TYR A 758 4.99 -25.72 -2.50
N HIS A 759 4.57 -25.88 -1.23
CA HIS A 759 4.14 -27.17 -0.70
C HIS A 759 2.70 -27.11 -0.19
N THR A 760 1.81 -27.80 -0.90
CA THR A 760 0.39 -27.92 -0.54
C THR A 760 0.13 -28.95 0.56
N SER A 761 1.01 -29.95 0.70
CA SER A 761 0.88 -31.09 1.62
C SER A 761 1.56 -30.90 2.98
N SER A 762 2.55 -30.00 3.08
CA SER A 762 3.23 -29.79 4.37
C SER A 762 2.26 -29.12 5.33
N THR A 763 1.92 -29.84 6.40
CA THR A 763 1.09 -29.36 7.51
C THR A 763 1.96 -28.86 8.68
N PHE A 764 3.27 -28.74 8.45
CA PHE A 764 4.26 -28.19 9.37
C PHE A 764 4.85 -26.90 8.81
N ASN A 765 5.07 -25.94 9.71
CA ASN A 765 6.00 -24.83 9.49
C ASN A 765 7.39 -25.44 9.31
N VAL A 766 7.91 -25.40 8.08
CA VAL A 766 9.21 -26.01 7.75
C VAL A 766 10.34 -25.13 8.24
N HIS A 767 10.55 -25.14 9.56
CA HIS A 767 11.86 -24.84 10.14
C HIS A 767 12.69 -26.12 10.36
N PHE A 768 12.11 -27.32 10.23
CA PHE A 768 12.74 -28.58 10.64
C PHE A 768 12.85 -29.69 9.59
N LEU A 769 12.39 -29.54 8.33
CA LEU A 769 12.73 -30.50 7.26
C LEU A 769 14.03 -30.10 6.55
N VAL A 770 15.03 -29.65 7.31
CA VAL A 770 16.38 -29.38 6.78
C VAL A 770 17.31 -30.58 7.05
N SER A 771 17.00 -31.45 8.02
CA SER A 771 17.80 -32.66 8.29
C SER A 771 17.80 -33.63 7.10
N GLU A 772 16.66 -33.81 6.42
CA GLU A 772 16.58 -34.65 5.21
C GLU A 772 17.31 -34.07 3.99
N PHE A 773 17.69 -32.78 4.00
CA PHE A 773 18.17 -32.08 2.80
C PHE A 773 19.64 -31.63 2.85
N THR A 774 20.30 -31.64 4.00
CA THR A 774 21.73 -31.26 4.10
C THR A 774 22.69 -32.42 4.36
N GLY A 775 22.21 -33.66 4.48
CA GLY A 775 23.07 -34.84 4.69
C GLY A 775 23.93 -34.77 5.96
N LEU A 776 23.50 -33.99 6.96
CA LEU A 776 24.11 -33.97 8.28
C LEU A 776 23.29 -34.91 9.16
N GLU A 777 23.81 -36.10 9.38
CA GLU A 777 23.30 -37.07 10.35
C GLU A 777 23.26 -36.40 11.74
N VAL A 778 22.07 -36.40 12.34
CA VAL A 778 21.89 -36.19 13.77
C VAL A 778 21.22 -37.47 14.24
N ASP A 779 21.91 -38.20 15.10
CA ASP A 779 21.50 -39.52 15.58
C ASP A 779 20.01 -39.59 15.91
N ASP A 780 19.34 -40.54 15.25
CA ASP A 780 17.97 -40.95 15.55
C ASP A 780 17.96 -41.64 16.93
N GLU A 781 17.33 -41.02 17.93
CA GLU A 781 16.77 -41.79 19.05
C GLU A 781 15.43 -42.35 18.57
N GLU A 782 15.44 -43.66 18.31
CA GLU A 782 14.33 -44.48 17.90
C GLU A 782 13.11 -44.32 18.84
N ASP A 783 11.95 -44.07 18.22
CA ASP A 783 10.64 -44.34 18.81
C ASP A 783 10.53 -45.85 19.05
N ASP A 784 10.81 -46.30 20.28
CA ASP A 784 10.53 -47.69 20.69
C ASP A 784 9.02 -47.83 20.94
N GLU A 785 8.36 -48.52 20.01
CA GLU A 785 7.00 -49.03 20.15
C GLU A 785 6.97 -50.08 21.27
N GLY A 786 6.52 -49.68 22.47
CA GLY A 786 6.18 -50.60 23.54
C GLY A 786 4.70 -50.98 23.52
N ASP A 787 4.37 -52.06 22.82
CA ASP A 787 3.19 -52.90 23.08
C ASP A 787 3.39 -53.70 24.38
N ASP A 788 2.31 -53.79 25.18
CA ASP A 788 1.92 -54.82 26.17
C ASP A 788 2.97 -55.51 27.06
N GLU A 789 2.87 -55.32 28.40
CA GLU A 789 2.50 -56.36 29.39
C GLU A 789 2.67 -55.87 30.86
N GLU A 790 1.65 -56.17 31.68
CA GLU A 790 1.44 -56.00 33.15
C GLU A 790 1.28 -54.61 33.80
#